data_AF-A0A0N0D6X9-F1
#
_entry.id   AF-A0A0N0D6X9-F1
#
_cell.length_a   1.000
_cell.length_b   1.000
_cell.length_c   1.000
_cell.angle_alpha   90.00
_cell.angle_beta   90.00
_cell.angle_gamma   90.00
#
_symmetry.space_group_name_H-M   'P 1'
#
loop_
_entity.id
_entity.type
_entity.pdbx_description
1 polymer ?
#
loop_
_entity_poly.entity_id
_entity_poly.type
_entity_poly.pdbx_seq_one_letter_code
_entity_poly.pdbx_strand_id
1 'polypeptide(L)'
;MQNNIPLDFSNQNLRGKSFKNKNLSGADFSGADIRGVNFKHAILRNANFYQAKCGLRLRNKFLLILFSMLGGFISGVFSALSVSFFFLIIKGLYEELSIGIDDYSITSVVIIVFFLFASLSIFFIKRKNFFKFLQIGIGVLVLGFAVAVAAAVAVAGAGAGAVAGAGAVAGAGAGAVAVAGAGAVAGAVAVVGAVVGASVSCIFLSIYIVIRTIREDEQFNSLRKSGLFWGSIGGTNFNAADLTDANFSKATLKGCRFNKNTVMNRVCFKDAISIKYANCKGTLLENITVRDLLNTGNGSGKNYSGLNMKGAFLENADLTNADLSEADISGAILQNAILRNANLNKTQCLDTDFSGADFTSACLESWNIDSTTCLQGAYAEYVYLLSYQRERRPNSGIFLENEFCKLFQEILNTVDFIFNNGIDWQAFMVSFDNIREQIKIHSESDNELSVQSIENKGEGVFVVKVNVPPDIDKAQIHEHFSQDYQQQLALIEDRFQVKLEMKDTEIARFREHNTDLKQIIHSLANRPIRDQINVTGDTVIGNEQGILKKQTFISNESLKDEVSALKAEISKLTCNNTKQKELDIHLNTLENQTLLNQPSPTIVNSCLESISNIIQGAAGSAVFDIIQRIGGLF
;
A
#
# COMPACT_ATOMS: atom_id res chain seq x y z
N MET A 1 -23.12 -19.62 -6.63
CA MET A 1 -22.25 -19.02 -7.65
C MET A 1 -23.14 -18.36 -8.69
N GLN A 2 -23.33 -17.04 -8.63
CA GLN A 2 -23.94 -16.30 -9.74
C GLN A 2 -22.89 -16.18 -10.84
N ASN A 3 -23.17 -16.74 -12.02
CA ASN A 3 -22.38 -16.53 -13.22
C ASN A 3 -22.29 -15.03 -13.49
N ASN A 4 -21.19 -14.40 -13.09
CA ASN A 4 -20.93 -13.00 -13.32
C ASN A 4 -20.49 -12.89 -14.78
N ILE A 5 -21.46 -12.78 -15.70
CA ILE A 5 -21.19 -12.53 -17.11
C ILE A 5 -20.31 -11.28 -17.16
N PRO A 6 -19.09 -11.35 -17.73
CA PRO A 6 -18.22 -10.19 -17.84
C PRO A 6 -18.97 -9.04 -18.51
N LEU A 7 -18.97 -7.86 -17.87
CA LEU A 7 -19.65 -6.69 -18.42
C LEU A 7 -18.94 -6.25 -19.70
N ASP A 8 -19.59 -6.43 -20.84
CA ASP A 8 -19.05 -6.08 -22.14
C ASP A 8 -19.39 -4.61 -22.51
N PHE A 9 -18.34 -3.80 -22.57
CA PHE A 9 -18.34 -2.43 -23.06
C PHE A 9 -17.44 -2.24 -24.29
N SER A 10 -17.04 -3.33 -24.94
CA SER A 10 -16.13 -3.31 -26.08
C SER A 10 -16.68 -2.42 -27.20
N ASN A 11 -15.81 -1.63 -27.82
CA ASN A 11 -16.09 -0.70 -28.91
C ASN A 11 -17.17 0.37 -28.61
N GLN A 12 -17.65 0.48 -27.38
CA GLN A 12 -18.68 1.44 -27.02
C GLN A 12 -18.12 2.86 -26.84
N ASN A 13 -18.98 3.86 -27.10
CA ASN A 13 -18.71 5.24 -26.72
C ASN A 13 -19.20 5.50 -25.30
N LEU A 14 -18.26 5.55 -24.36
CA LEU A 14 -18.53 5.78 -22.93
C LEU A 14 -18.10 7.18 -22.47
N ARG A 15 -17.66 8.05 -23.39
CA ARG A 15 -17.20 9.40 -23.08
C ARG A 15 -18.24 10.14 -22.26
N GLY A 16 -17.93 10.47 -21.02
CA GLY A 16 -19.03 10.96 -20.17
C GLY A 16 -19.04 10.31 -18.83
N LYS A 17 -19.08 8.99 -18.93
CA LYS A 17 -19.73 8.17 -17.94
C LYS A 17 -18.91 8.09 -16.68
N SER A 18 -19.61 7.78 -15.60
CA SER A 18 -19.01 7.61 -14.29
C SER A 18 -19.26 6.18 -13.84
N PHE A 19 -18.18 5.46 -13.61
CA PHE A 19 -18.14 4.15 -12.96
C PHE A 19 -17.46 4.24 -11.59
N LYS A 20 -17.47 5.45 -11.00
CA LYS A 20 -16.91 5.68 -9.67
C LYS A 20 -17.50 4.69 -8.66
N ASN A 21 -16.64 4.08 -7.84
CA ASN A 21 -17.02 3.10 -6.81
C ASN A 21 -17.72 1.84 -7.35
N LYS A 22 -17.65 1.54 -8.65
CA LYS A 22 -18.28 0.33 -9.22
C LYS A 22 -17.32 -0.84 -9.21
N ASN A 23 -17.85 -2.03 -8.95
CA ASN A 23 -17.15 -3.28 -9.24
C ASN A 23 -17.38 -3.63 -10.71
N LEU A 24 -16.30 -3.66 -11.46
CA LEU A 24 -16.21 -3.91 -12.89
C LEU A 24 -15.13 -4.97 -13.17
N SER A 25 -14.90 -5.88 -12.22
CA SER A 25 -13.95 -6.97 -12.39
C SER A 25 -14.30 -7.80 -13.62
N GLY A 26 -13.30 -8.07 -14.47
CA GLY A 26 -13.44 -8.79 -15.73
C GLY A 26 -14.15 -8.02 -16.84
N ALA A 27 -14.55 -6.75 -16.64
CA ALA A 27 -15.24 -5.99 -17.67
C ALA A 27 -14.35 -5.75 -18.91
N ASP A 28 -14.94 -5.85 -20.09
CA ASP A 28 -14.24 -5.62 -21.35
C ASP A 28 -14.51 -4.19 -21.86
N PHE A 29 -13.47 -3.38 -21.95
CA PHE A 29 -13.46 -2.03 -22.53
C PHE A 29 -12.61 -1.99 -23.82
N SER A 30 -12.33 -3.14 -24.43
CA SER A 30 -11.50 -3.23 -25.63
C SER A 30 -12.03 -2.34 -26.76
N GLY A 31 -11.18 -1.50 -27.34
CA GLY A 31 -11.54 -0.53 -28.39
C GLY A 31 -12.50 0.59 -27.96
N ALA A 32 -12.99 0.61 -26.72
CA ALA A 32 -13.98 1.56 -26.25
C ALA A 32 -13.43 2.99 -26.17
N ASP A 33 -14.29 3.98 -26.41
CA ASP A 33 -13.97 5.39 -26.19
C ASP A 33 -14.36 5.82 -24.79
N ILE A 34 -13.38 5.76 -23.88
CA ILE A 34 -13.56 6.06 -22.46
C ILE A 34 -13.04 7.46 -22.10
N ARG A 35 -12.88 8.37 -23.07
CA ARG A 35 -12.35 9.73 -22.81
C ARG A 35 -13.21 10.49 -21.80
N GLY A 36 -12.56 10.89 -20.70
CA GLY A 36 -13.17 11.59 -19.58
C GLY A 36 -14.09 10.71 -18.73
N VAL A 37 -13.99 9.37 -18.81
CA VAL A 37 -14.70 8.47 -17.90
C VAL A 37 -14.10 8.53 -16.50
N ASN A 38 -14.94 8.41 -15.49
CA ASN A 38 -14.52 8.42 -14.10
C ASN A 38 -14.56 7.01 -13.48
N PHE A 39 -13.39 6.40 -13.31
CA PHE A 39 -13.18 5.10 -12.63
C PHE A 39 -12.61 5.27 -11.21
N LYS A 40 -12.73 6.46 -10.60
CA LYS A 40 -12.19 6.69 -9.26
C LYS A 40 -12.77 5.68 -8.26
N HIS A 41 -11.91 4.98 -7.51
CA HIS A 41 -12.30 3.89 -6.58
C HIS A 41 -13.09 2.73 -7.22
N ALA A 42 -13.02 2.56 -8.54
CA ALA A 42 -13.59 1.37 -9.18
C ALA A 42 -12.69 0.15 -8.91
N ILE A 43 -13.30 -1.03 -8.84
CA ILE A 43 -12.59 -2.32 -8.86
C ILE A 43 -12.59 -2.78 -10.31
N LEU A 44 -11.42 -2.83 -10.93
CA LEU A 44 -11.19 -3.13 -12.35
C LEU A 44 -10.24 -4.32 -12.50
N ARG A 45 -10.32 -5.27 -11.56
CA ARG A 45 -9.46 -6.45 -11.59
C ARG A 45 -9.72 -7.25 -12.85
N ASN A 46 -8.68 -7.68 -13.56
CA ASN A 46 -8.80 -8.41 -14.83
C ASN A 46 -9.59 -7.65 -15.92
N ALA A 47 -9.75 -6.33 -15.81
CA ALA A 47 -10.46 -5.56 -16.83
C ALA A 47 -9.61 -5.40 -18.10
N ASN A 48 -10.23 -5.54 -19.26
CA ASN A 48 -9.55 -5.43 -20.54
C ASN A 48 -9.72 -4.03 -21.14
N PHE A 49 -8.65 -3.28 -21.27
CA PHE A 49 -8.60 -1.96 -21.94
C PHE A 49 -7.82 -2.01 -23.26
N TYR A 50 -7.66 -3.18 -23.86
CA TYR A 50 -6.94 -3.35 -25.12
C TYR A 50 -7.41 -2.34 -26.19
N GLN A 51 -6.51 -1.52 -26.72
CA GLN A 51 -6.81 -0.46 -27.70
C GLN A 51 -7.87 0.58 -27.26
N ALA A 52 -8.22 0.66 -25.98
CA ALA A 52 -9.18 1.65 -25.49
C ALA A 52 -8.64 3.08 -25.70
N LYS A 53 -9.55 3.99 -26.06
CA LYS A 53 -9.24 5.42 -26.23
C LYS A 53 -9.51 6.14 -24.91
N CYS A 54 -8.47 6.31 -24.11
CA CYS A 54 -8.55 7.05 -22.86
C CYS A 54 -8.10 8.51 -23.07
N GLY A 55 -8.18 9.30 -21.99
CA GLY A 55 -7.76 10.70 -21.97
C GLY A 55 -8.89 11.72 -22.00
N LEU A 56 -8.64 12.85 -22.65
CA LEU A 56 -9.50 14.05 -22.62
C LEU A 56 -10.61 14.04 -23.68
N ARG A 57 -11.76 14.61 -23.35
CA ARG A 57 -12.81 14.93 -24.34
C ARG A 57 -12.41 16.14 -25.20
N LEU A 58 -12.98 16.24 -26.41
CA LEU A 58 -12.71 17.35 -27.34
C LEU A 58 -13.01 18.71 -26.69
N ARG A 59 -14.16 18.84 -26.01
CA ARG A 59 -14.53 20.04 -25.24
C ARG A 59 -13.48 20.45 -24.21
N ASN A 60 -12.87 19.50 -23.51
CA ASN A 60 -11.88 19.79 -22.48
C ASN A 60 -10.55 20.24 -23.09
N LYS A 61 -10.21 19.77 -24.30
CA LYS A 61 -9.07 20.30 -25.06
C LYS A 61 -9.29 21.77 -25.43
N PHE A 62 -10.49 22.12 -25.89
CA PHE A 62 -10.84 23.53 -26.18
C PHE A 62 -10.80 24.40 -24.92
N LEU A 63 -11.34 23.93 -23.80
CA LEU A 63 -11.25 24.65 -22.53
C LEU A 63 -9.80 24.84 -22.08
N LEU A 64 -8.94 23.82 -22.22
CA LEU A 64 -7.51 23.94 -21.93
C LEU A 64 -6.82 25.00 -22.81
N ILE A 65 -7.13 25.04 -24.11
CA ILE A 65 -6.62 26.07 -25.01
C ILE A 65 -7.13 27.45 -24.59
N LEU A 66 -8.41 27.58 -24.27
CA LEU A 66 -9.01 28.84 -23.81
C LEU A 66 -8.39 29.32 -22.49
N PHE A 67 -8.20 28.44 -21.52
CA PHE A 67 -7.50 28.75 -20.25
C PHE A 67 -6.04 29.11 -20.49
N SER A 68 -5.36 28.44 -21.43
CA SER A 68 -3.99 28.80 -21.81
C SER A 68 -3.93 30.19 -22.46
N MET A 69 -4.88 30.53 -23.32
CA MET A 69 -4.99 31.86 -23.93
C MET A 69 -5.31 32.92 -22.88
N LEU A 70 -6.21 32.63 -21.94
CA LEU A 70 -6.57 33.53 -20.84
C LEU A 70 -5.38 33.74 -19.88
N GLY A 71 -4.63 32.69 -19.56
CA GLY A 71 -3.40 32.78 -18.76
C GLY A 71 -2.33 33.62 -19.45
N GLY A 72 -2.15 33.45 -20.77
CA GLY A 72 -1.28 34.31 -21.57
C GLY A 72 -1.72 35.77 -21.56
N PHE A 73 -3.03 36.02 -21.70
CA PHE A 73 -3.60 37.36 -21.61
C PHE A 73 -3.37 38.00 -20.24
N ILE A 74 -3.67 37.29 -19.15
CA ILE A 74 -3.45 37.76 -17.78
C ILE A 74 -1.96 38.05 -17.55
N SER A 75 -1.07 37.15 -17.96
CA SER A 75 0.39 37.36 -17.87
C SER A 75 0.83 38.61 -18.64
N GLY A 76 0.26 38.87 -19.82
CA GLY A 76 0.51 40.08 -20.60
C GLY A 76 0.08 41.35 -19.88
N VAL A 77 -1.13 41.34 -19.28
CA VAL A 77 -1.64 42.48 -18.49
C VAL A 77 -0.76 42.74 -17.27
N PHE A 78 -0.37 41.72 -16.51
CA PHE A 78 0.53 41.87 -15.36
C PHE A 78 1.91 42.39 -15.75
N SER A 79 2.46 41.94 -16.87
CA SER A 79 3.72 42.49 -17.40
C SER A 79 3.59 43.97 -17.73
N ALA A 80 2.49 44.38 -18.38
CA ALA A 80 2.24 45.79 -18.71
C ALA A 80 2.07 46.66 -17.45
N LEU A 81 1.33 46.18 -16.45
CA LEU A 81 1.14 46.87 -15.17
C LEU A 81 2.44 47.00 -14.39
N SER A 82 3.28 45.96 -14.38
CA SER A 82 4.60 45.99 -13.73
C SER A 82 5.52 47.02 -14.38
N VAL A 83 5.54 47.12 -15.71
CA VAL A 83 6.33 48.12 -16.44
C VAL A 83 5.82 49.53 -16.14
N SER A 84 4.49 49.73 -16.14
CA SER A 84 3.88 51.03 -15.83
C SER A 84 4.17 51.48 -14.40
N PHE A 85 4.12 50.56 -13.44
CA PHE A 85 4.45 50.82 -12.04
C PHE A 85 5.93 51.15 -11.84
N PHE A 86 6.83 50.42 -12.51
CA PHE A 86 8.26 50.72 -12.48
C PHE A 86 8.57 52.09 -13.08
N PHE A 87 7.90 52.46 -14.18
CA PHE A 87 8.03 53.79 -14.78
C PHE A 87 7.56 54.90 -13.83
N LEU A 88 6.47 54.67 -13.08
CA LEU A 88 5.99 55.59 -12.04
C LEU A 88 6.99 55.76 -10.89
N ILE A 89 7.62 54.67 -10.44
CA ILE A 89 8.69 54.72 -9.42
C ILE A 89 9.89 55.52 -9.92
N ILE A 90 10.35 55.26 -11.14
CA ILE A 90 11.47 55.99 -11.74
C ILE A 90 11.12 57.47 -11.90
N LYS A 91 9.92 57.78 -12.38
CA LYS A 91 9.45 59.16 -12.51
C LYS A 91 9.39 59.87 -11.15
N GLY A 92 8.85 59.20 -10.13
CA GLY A 92 8.80 59.75 -8.76
C GLY A 92 10.18 59.97 -8.16
N LEU A 93 11.12 59.04 -8.36
CA LEU A 93 12.53 59.21 -7.99
C LEU A 93 13.19 60.36 -8.75
N TYR A 94 12.84 60.56 -10.03
CA TYR A 94 13.36 61.68 -10.83
C TYR A 94 12.84 63.03 -10.31
N GLU A 95 11.56 63.10 -9.97
CA GLU A 95 10.92 64.32 -9.44
C GLU A 95 11.40 64.64 -8.01
N GLU A 96 11.65 63.65 -7.15
CA GLU A 96 12.21 63.87 -5.79
C GLU A 96 13.72 64.17 -5.78
N LEU A 97 14.51 63.60 -6.71
CA LEU A 97 15.96 63.81 -6.80
C LEU A 97 16.34 65.03 -7.66
N SER A 98 15.36 65.70 -8.26
CA SER A 98 15.47 66.96 -9.02
C SER A 98 15.85 68.19 -8.15
N ILE A 99 16.34 67.99 -6.93
CA ILE A 99 16.94 69.05 -6.12
C ILE A 99 18.44 69.10 -6.45
N GLY A 100 18.76 69.71 -7.60
CA GLY A 100 20.09 70.28 -7.87
C GLY A 100 21.25 69.30 -8.06
N ILE A 101 21.04 68.12 -8.63
CA ILE A 101 22.13 67.22 -9.01
C ILE A 101 22.17 67.05 -10.54
N ASP A 102 23.33 67.26 -11.15
CA ASP A 102 23.54 67.18 -12.59
C ASP A 102 23.09 65.83 -13.17
N ASP A 103 22.49 65.86 -14.38
CA ASP A 103 21.80 64.77 -15.09
C ASP A 103 22.59 63.43 -15.17
N TYR A 104 23.92 63.48 -15.01
CA TYR A 104 24.83 62.33 -15.01
C TYR A 104 24.92 61.56 -13.68
N SER A 105 24.58 62.16 -12.54
CA SER A 105 24.66 61.48 -11.23
C SER A 105 23.47 60.56 -10.99
N ILE A 106 22.27 60.96 -11.44
CA ILE A 106 21.01 60.23 -11.25
C ILE A 106 21.03 58.93 -12.06
N THR A 107 21.48 59.01 -13.31
CA THR A 107 21.69 57.84 -14.17
C THR A 107 22.68 56.85 -13.57
N SER A 108 23.77 57.34 -12.98
CA SER A 108 24.76 56.51 -12.29
C SER A 108 24.18 55.82 -11.04
N VAL A 109 23.37 56.51 -10.23
CA VAL A 109 22.72 55.94 -9.04
C VAL A 109 21.69 54.88 -9.42
N VAL A 110 20.87 55.11 -10.45
CA VAL A 110 19.90 54.12 -10.96
C VAL A 110 20.62 52.86 -11.46
N ILE A 111 21.74 53.02 -12.17
CA ILE A 111 22.59 51.92 -12.64
C ILE A 111 23.16 51.13 -11.45
N ILE A 112 23.66 51.80 -10.41
CA ILE A 112 24.22 51.13 -9.22
C ILE A 112 23.14 50.36 -8.46
N VAL A 113 21.96 50.95 -8.24
CA VAL A 113 20.82 50.28 -7.59
C VAL A 113 20.35 49.07 -8.42
N PHE A 114 20.34 49.20 -9.75
CA PHE A 114 20.05 48.10 -10.66
C PHE A 114 21.06 46.95 -10.56
N PHE A 115 22.37 47.25 -10.55
CA PHE A 115 23.41 46.22 -10.40
C PHE A 115 23.41 45.58 -9.01
N LEU A 116 23.06 46.32 -7.95
CA LEU A 116 22.84 45.78 -6.62
C LEU A 116 21.65 44.82 -6.59
N PHE A 117 20.51 45.18 -7.19
CA PHE A 117 19.35 44.29 -7.28
C PHE A 117 19.60 43.07 -8.18
N ALA A 118 20.31 43.24 -9.29
CA ALA A 118 20.67 42.16 -10.20
C ALA A 118 21.65 41.17 -9.53
N SER A 119 22.65 41.68 -8.80
CA SER A 119 23.59 40.83 -8.04
C SER A 119 22.90 40.12 -6.88
N LEU A 120 21.97 40.77 -6.17
CA LEU A 120 21.14 40.14 -5.14
C LEU A 120 20.26 39.04 -5.73
N SER A 121 19.63 39.30 -6.88
CA SER A 121 18.78 38.32 -7.58
C SER A 121 19.59 37.11 -8.04
N ILE A 122 20.78 37.31 -8.62
CA ILE A 122 21.70 36.23 -9.01
C ILE A 122 22.20 35.44 -7.79
N PHE A 123 22.47 36.12 -6.67
CA PHE A 123 22.84 35.49 -5.40
C PHE A 123 21.72 34.58 -4.87
N PHE A 124 20.45 34.99 -4.97
CA PHE A 124 19.30 34.18 -4.58
C PHE A 124 19.00 33.02 -5.56
N ILE A 125 19.23 33.21 -6.87
CA ILE A 125 19.04 32.16 -7.91
C ILE A 125 19.99 30.98 -7.70
N LYS A 126 21.22 31.21 -7.21
CA LYS A 126 22.20 30.13 -6.96
C LYS A 126 21.90 29.28 -5.72
N ARG A 127 21.01 29.71 -4.83
CA ARG A 127 20.72 28.98 -3.58
C ARG A 127 19.65 27.91 -3.84
N LYS A 128 20.04 26.64 -3.66
CA LYS A 128 19.29 25.39 -3.93
C LYS A 128 17.86 25.31 -3.36
N ASN A 129 17.45 26.27 -2.52
CA ASN A 129 16.15 26.29 -1.83
C ASN A 129 15.14 27.29 -2.43
N PHE A 130 15.52 28.14 -3.40
CA PHE A 130 14.64 29.20 -3.91
C PHE A 130 13.45 28.69 -4.74
N PHE A 131 13.55 27.51 -5.36
CA PHE A 131 12.42 26.91 -6.12
C PHE A 131 11.18 26.59 -5.27
N LYS A 132 11.29 26.55 -3.94
CA LYS A 132 10.10 26.45 -3.07
C LYS A 132 9.34 27.77 -2.93
N PHE A 133 9.99 28.92 -3.14
CA PHE A 133 9.34 30.24 -3.13
C PHE A 133 8.89 30.70 -4.53
N LEU A 134 9.51 30.19 -5.59
CA LEU A 134 9.14 30.42 -6.98
C LEU A 134 7.92 29.58 -7.44
N GLN A 135 6.94 29.38 -6.55
CA GLN A 135 5.56 29.08 -6.93
C GLN A 135 4.63 30.27 -6.67
N ILE A 136 5.16 31.42 -6.22
CA ILE A 136 4.39 32.65 -6.01
C ILE A 136 4.92 33.85 -6.85
N GLY A 137 6.14 33.82 -7.38
CA GLY A 137 6.72 34.97 -8.12
C GLY A 137 7.12 34.64 -9.55
N ILE A 138 6.47 35.26 -10.52
CA ILE A 138 6.78 35.18 -11.95
C ILE A 138 8.13 35.85 -12.24
N GLY A 139 8.95 35.19 -13.05
CA GLY A 139 10.19 35.71 -13.62
C GLY A 139 9.92 36.91 -14.51
N VAL A 140 10.28 38.10 -14.01
CA VAL A 140 10.50 39.29 -14.80
C VAL A 140 11.80 39.89 -14.28
N LEU A 141 12.63 40.35 -15.19
CA LEU A 141 13.93 41.01 -14.99
C LEU A 141 15.14 40.07 -15.06
N VAL A 142 16.19 40.60 -15.66
CA VAL A 142 17.54 40.05 -15.75
C VAL A 142 17.76 39.05 -16.89
N LEU A 143 17.57 39.49 -18.14
CA LEU A 143 18.59 39.28 -19.20
C LEU A 143 18.36 40.12 -20.49
N GLY A 144 17.54 41.16 -20.46
CA GLY A 144 17.20 41.94 -21.66
C GLY A 144 18.19 43.04 -22.06
N PHE A 145 19.31 43.24 -21.36
CA PHE A 145 20.10 44.48 -21.51
C PHE A 145 21.46 44.33 -22.22
N ALA A 146 22.01 43.11 -22.37
CA ALA A 146 23.37 42.94 -22.91
C ALA A 146 23.46 43.07 -24.44
N VAL A 147 22.39 42.76 -25.18
CA VAL A 147 22.38 42.81 -26.66
C VAL A 147 21.97 44.20 -27.18
N ALA A 148 21.27 45.00 -26.37
CA ALA A 148 20.82 46.35 -26.75
C ALA A 148 21.98 47.35 -26.93
N VAL A 149 23.10 47.17 -26.23
CA VAL A 149 24.28 48.04 -26.35
C VAL A 149 25.02 47.81 -27.66
N ALA A 150 25.05 46.58 -28.19
CA ALA A 150 25.73 46.28 -29.45
C ALA A 150 24.94 46.80 -30.68
N ALA A 151 23.60 46.80 -30.62
CA ALA A 151 22.76 47.32 -31.70
C ALA A 151 22.71 48.86 -31.73
N ALA A 152 22.83 49.52 -30.58
CA ALA A 152 22.86 50.99 -30.50
C ALA A 152 24.12 51.58 -31.18
N VAL A 153 25.26 50.88 -31.14
CA VAL A 153 26.50 51.31 -31.82
C VAL A 153 26.39 51.15 -33.35
N ALA A 154 25.60 50.19 -33.85
CA ALA A 154 25.43 49.97 -35.28
C ALA A 154 24.47 51.00 -35.94
N VAL A 155 23.47 51.49 -35.21
CA VAL A 155 22.48 52.46 -35.75
C VAL A 155 22.98 53.90 -35.67
N ALA A 156 23.91 54.22 -34.77
CA ALA A 156 24.59 55.52 -34.75
C ALA A 156 25.47 55.78 -35.99
N GLY A 157 25.91 54.73 -36.70
CA GLY A 157 26.72 54.85 -37.92
C GLY A 157 25.92 55.13 -39.21
N ALA A 158 24.61 54.87 -39.23
CA ALA A 158 23.80 54.99 -40.45
C ALA A 158 23.03 56.34 -40.55
N GLY A 159 22.99 57.14 -39.48
CA GLY A 159 22.24 58.41 -39.42
C GLY A 159 22.98 59.64 -39.94
N ALA A 160 24.27 59.53 -40.28
CA ALA A 160 25.06 60.67 -40.77
C ALA A 160 24.95 60.93 -42.29
N GLY A 161 24.26 60.07 -43.05
CA GLY A 161 24.26 60.12 -44.52
C GLY A 161 23.02 60.72 -45.22
N ALA A 162 21.95 61.04 -44.49
CA ALA A 162 20.63 61.31 -45.10
C ALA A 162 20.07 62.73 -44.86
N VAL A 163 20.93 63.75 -44.77
CA VAL A 163 20.54 65.18 -44.79
C VAL A 163 21.31 65.95 -45.87
N ALA A 164 21.36 65.39 -47.08
CA ALA A 164 21.83 66.08 -48.28
C ALA A 164 20.89 65.76 -49.45
N GLY A 165 19.68 66.32 -49.44
CA GLY A 165 18.80 66.26 -50.60
C GLY A 165 17.31 66.41 -50.29
N ALA A 166 16.86 67.64 -50.02
CA ALA A 166 15.55 68.17 -50.41
C ALA A 166 15.30 69.52 -49.72
N GLY A 167 15.78 70.60 -50.33
CA GLY A 167 15.47 71.97 -49.91
C GLY A 167 15.56 72.88 -51.12
N ALA A 168 14.49 72.98 -51.89
CA ALA A 168 14.34 74.01 -52.90
C ALA A 168 12.97 74.70 -52.73
N VAL A 169 13.05 76.03 -52.75
CA VAL A 169 12.01 77.05 -53.01
C VAL A 169 11.40 77.78 -51.80
N ALA A 170 11.93 79.01 -51.62
CA ALA A 170 11.32 80.30 -51.21
C ALA A 170 10.53 80.39 -49.88
N GLY A 171 10.77 81.30 -48.94
CA GLY A 171 11.56 82.54 -48.90
C GLY A 171 10.69 83.72 -48.48
N ALA A 172 10.70 84.11 -47.18
CA ALA A 172 10.57 85.50 -46.68
C ALA A 172 10.46 85.56 -45.14
N GLY A 173 11.36 86.32 -44.48
CA GLY A 173 11.01 87.12 -43.30
C GLY A 173 11.42 86.63 -41.88
N ALA A 174 12.63 87.02 -41.47
CA ALA A 174 13.05 87.40 -40.10
C ALA A 174 12.98 86.38 -38.92
N GLY A 175 14.12 85.72 -38.69
CA GLY A 175 14.87 85.80 -37.42
C GLY A 175 14.29 85.22 -36.13
N ALA A 176 14.57 83.94 -35.84
CA ALA A 176 15.19 83.43 -34.61
C ALA A 176 15.18 81.89 -34.61
N VAL A 177 16.38 81.28 -34.69
CA VAL A 177 16.60 79.84 -34.47
C VAL A 177 17.01 79.65 -33.02
N ALA A 178 16.28 78.84 -32.26
CA ALA A 178 16.83 78.10 -31.11
C ALA A 178 15.88 76.97 -30.67
N VAL A 179 16.13 75.78 -31.22
CA VAL A 179 16.17 74.47 -30.54
C VAL A 179 15.19 74.26 -29.36
N ALA A 180 14.02 73.69 -29.64
CA ALA A 180 13.16 73.06 -28.62
C ALA A 180 12.30 71.94 -29.23
N GLY A 181 12.93 70.94 -29.85
CA GLY A 181 12.17 69.90 -30.56
C GLY A 181 12.88 68.57 -30.83
N ALA A 182 13.98 68.26 -30.16
CA ALA A 182 14.70 66.99 -30.34
C ALA A 182 14.67 66.06 -29.11
N GLY A 183 14.20 66.54 -27.95
CA GLY A 183 14.19 65.76 -26.70
C GLY A 183 13.03 64.77 -26.55
N ALA A 184 11.91 64.98 -27.25
CA ALA A 184 10.69 64.19 -27.03
C ALA A 184 10.59 62.92 -27.89
N VAL A 185 11.38 62.79 -28.98
CA VAL A 185 11.29 61.66 -29.91
C VAL A 185 12.38 60.60 -29.66
N ALA A 186 13.52 60.97 -29.06
CA ALA A 186 14.57 60.02 -28.71
C ALA A 186 14.20 59.15 -27.49
N GLY A 187 13.44 59.68 -26.53
CA GLY A 187 12.99 58.93 -25.35
C GLY A 187 11.90 57.90 -25.66
N ALA A 188 11.08 58.11 -26.69
CA ALA A 188 10.00 57.19 -27.07
C ALA A 188 10.51 55.97 -27.86
N VAL A 189 11.54 56.13 -28.69
CA VAL A 189 12.05 55.05 -29.56
C VAL A 189 12.96 54.07 -28.81
N ALA A 190 13.70 54.53 -27.79
CA ALA A 190 14.53 53.66 -26.96
C ALA A 190 13.71 52.73 -26.05
N VAL A 191 12.56 53.19 -25.55
CA VAL A 191 11.65 52.41 -24.69
C VAL A 191 10.91 51.34 -25.51
N VAL A 192 10.50 51.66 -26.75
CA VAL A 192 9.82 50.69 -27.64
C VAL A 192 10.77 49.57 -28.09
N GLY A 193 12.04 49.87 -28.38
CA GLY A 193 13.04 48.85 -28.74
C GLY A 193 13.35 47.86 -27.61
N ALA A 194 13.42 48.34 -26.37
CA ALA A 194 13.64 47.50 -25.18
C ALA A 194 12.44 46.58 -24.87
N VAL A 195 11.20 47.06 -25.11
CA VAL A 195 9.96 46.29 -24.94
C VAL A 195 9.82 45.18 -25.98
N VAL A 196 10.24 45.41 -27.24
CA VAL A 196 10.20 44.40 -28.30
C VAL A 196 11.30 43.34 -28.14
N GLY A 197 12.51 43.73 -27.71
CA GLY A 197 13.61 42.78 -27.47
C GLY A 197 13.42 41.85 -26.26
N ALA A 198 12.83 42.37 -25.17
CA ALA A 198 12.52 41.59 -23.97
C ALA A 198 11.40 40.57 -24.22
N SER A 199 10.36 40.96 -24.95
CA SER A 199 9.22 40.10 -25.25
C SER A 199 9.59 38.91 -26.16
N VAL A 200 10.45 39.13 -27.16
CA VAL A 200 10.98 38.04 -28.02
C VAL A 200 11.87 37.07 -27.23
N SER A 201 12.71 37.56 -26.31
CA SER A 201 13.60 36.72 -25.49
C SER A 201 12.82 35.84 -24.50
N CYS A 202 11.75 36.38 -23.90
CA CYS A 202 10.84 35.61 -23.06
C CYS A 202 10.13 34.50 -23.86
N ILE A 203 9.78 34.74 -25.13
CA ILE A 203 9.19 33.71 -26.00
C ILE A 203 10.19 32.58 -26.24
N PHE A 204 11.44 32.90 -26.59
CA PHE A 204 12.47 31.87 -26.79
C PHE A 204 12.78 31.08 -25.51
N LEU A 205 12.86 31.75 -24.36
CA LEU A 205 13.06 31.07 -23.07
C LEU A 205 11.86 30.17 -22.72
N SER A 206 10.63 30.63 -22.97
CA SER A 206 9.41 29.85 -22.76
C SER A 206 9.39 28.61 -23.66
N ILE A 207 9.72 28.77 -24.94
CA ILE A 207 9.84 27.66 -25.90
C ILE A 207 10.94 26.69 -25.44
N TYR A 208 12.10 27.19 -25.01
CA TYR A 208 13.18 26.36 -24.49
C TYR A 208 12.75 25.54 -23.27
N ILE A 209 12.09 26.16 -22.30
CA ILE A 209 11.57 25.49 -21.09
C ILE A 209 10.53 24.43 -21.49
N VAL A 210 9.61 24.75 -22.41
CA VAL A 210 8.60 23.81 -22.90
C VAL A 210 9.25 22.61 -23.61
N ILE A 211 10.21 22.86 -24.49
CA ILE A 211 10.95 21.79 -25.19
C ILE A 211 11.68 20.90 -24.18
N ARG A 212 12.41 21.47 -23.22
CA ARG A 212 13.10 20.73 -22.15
C ARG A 212 12.12 19.91 -21.29
N THR A 213 10.96 20.50 -20.97
CA THR A 213 9.88 19.82 -20.22
C THR A 213 9.31 18.63 -21.00
N ILE A 214 9.12 18.77 -22.32
CA ILE A 214 8.64 17.69 -23.21
C ILE A 214 9.70 16.60 -23.40
N ARG A 215 10.99 16.96 -23.36
CA ARG A 215 12.14 16.04 -23.39
C ARG A 215 12.39 15.33 -22.05
N GLU A 216 11.55 15.56 -21.05
CA GLU A 216 11.59 14.91 -19.74
C GLU A 216 12.89 15.12 -18.94
N ASP A 217 13.51 16.29 -19.12
CA ASP A 217 14.73 16.68 -18.42
C ASP A 217 14.49 16.85 -16.90
N GLU A 218 15.37 16.30 -16.06
CA GLU A 218 15.18 16.21 -14.60
C GLU A 218 15.01 17.59 -13.96
N GLN A 219 15.72 18.59 -14.46
CA GLN A 219 15.66 19.97 -13.95
C GLN A 219 14.25 20.56 -14.01
N PHE A 220 13.45 20.15 -14.99
CA PHE A 220 12.09 20.66 -15.24
C PHE A 220 11.00 19.68 -14.79
N ASN A 221 11.34 18.63 -14.04
CA ASN A 221 10.40 17.59 -13.64
C ASN A 221 9.21 18.16 -12.84
N SER A 222 9.41 19.15 -11.97
CA SER A 222 8.33 19.83 -11.24
C SER A 222 7.36 20.57 -12.16
N LEU A 223 7.88 21.21 -13.21
CA LEU A 223 7.09 21.91 -14.21
C LEU A 223 6.30 20.92 -15.08
N ARG A 224 6.94 19.81 -15.47
CA ARG A 224 6.32 18.69 -16.18
C ARG A 224 5.15 18.13 -15.38
N LYS A 225 5.36 17.79 -14.10
CA LYS A 225 4.32 17.25 -13.21
C LYS A 225 3.13 18.21 -13.07
N SER A 226 3.40 19.51 -12.96
CA SER A 226 2.35 20.53 -12.91
C SER A 226 1.57 20.60 -14.24
N GLY A 227 2.27 20.62 -15.38
CA GLY A 227 1.65 20.62 -16.70
C GLY A 227 0.81 19.37 -16.96
N LEU A 228 1.28 18.19 -16.57
CA LEU A 228 0.53 16.93 -16.65
C LEU A 228 -0.69 16.94 -15.72
N PHE A 229 -0.57 17.52 -14.52
CA PHE A 229 -1.70 17.66 -13.60
C PHE A 229 -2.83 18.50 -14.23
N TRP A 230 -2.53 19.73 -14.65
CA TRP A 230 -3.52 20.62 -15.27
C TRP A 230 -4.03 20.07 -16.61
N GLY A 231 -3.13 19.53 -17.43
CA GLY A 231 -3.46 18.94 -18.73
C GLY A 231 -4.29 17.66 -18.65
N SER A 232 -4.34 16.99 -17.48
CA SER A 232 -5.15 15.79 -17.27
C SER A 232 -6.52 16.07 -16.65
N ILE A 233 -6.84 17.33 -16.33
CA ILE A 233 -8.15 17.70 -15.78
C ILE A 233 -9.25 17.38 -16.80
N GLY A 234 -10.25 16.63 -16.35
CA GLY A 234 -11.33 16.13 -17.21
C GLY A 234 -10.90 15.02 -18.19
N GLY A 235 -9.70 14.47 -18.02
CA GLY A 235 -9.27 13.21 -18.62
C GLY A 235 -9.85 11.99 -17.91
N THR A 236 -9.57 10.80 -18.45
CA THR A 236 -10.00 9.52 -17.86
C THR A 236 -9.34 9.35 -16.49
N ASN A 237 -10.13 8.99 -15.48
CA ASN A 237 -9.70 9.05 -14.08
C ASN A 237 -9.66 7.66 -13.45
N PHE A 238 -8.47 7.14 -13.21
CA PHE A 238 -8.20 5.87 -12.52
C PHE A 238 -7.64 6.07 -11.11
N ASN A 239 -7.76 7.28 -10.55
CA ASN A 239 -7.28 7.56 -9.21
C ASN A 239 -7.91 6.62 -8.18
N ALA A 240 -7.07 5.97 -7.37
CA ALA A 240 -7.50 5.01 -6.36
C ALA A 240 -8.35 3.84 -6.89
N ALA A 241 -8.28 3.55 -8.20
CA ALA A 241 -8.86 2.34 -8.76
C ALA A 241 -7.95 1.15 -8.47
N ASP A 242 -8.56 -0.02 -8.33
CA ASP A 242 -7.84 -1.30 -8.31
C ASP A 242 -7.74 -1.82 -9.74
N LEU A 243 -6.55 -1.77 -10.32
CA LEU A 243 -6.28 -2.22 -11.69
C LEU A 243 -5.60 -3.59 -11.73
N THR A 244 -5.61 -4.37 -10.65
CA THR A 244 -4.86 -5.63 -10.61
C THR A 244 -5.19 -6.53 -11.80
N ASP A 245 -4.17 -7.00 -12.52
CA ASP A 245 -4.30 -7.83 -13.73
C ASP A 245 -5.03 -7.17 -14.92
N ALA A 246 -5.19 -5.83 -14.93
CA ALA A 246 -5.82 -5.13 -16.05
C ALA A 246 -4.88 -5.04 -17.27
N ASN A 247 -5.47 -5.08 -18.46
CA ASN A 247 -4.73 -5.02 -19.72
C ASN A 247 -4.90 -3.67 -20.43
N PHE A 248 -3.87 -2.83 -20.47
CA PHE A 248 -3.83 -1.56 -21.21
C PHE A 248 -3.04 -1.65 -22.52
N SER A 249 -2.81 -2.84 -23.04
CA SER A 249 -2.02 -3.02 -24.26
C SER A 249 -2.59 -2.20 -25.41
N LYS A 250 -1.74 -1.42 -26.08
CA LYS A 250 -2.12 -0.52 -27.21
C LYS A 250 -3.17 0.55 -26.86
N ALA A 251 -3.52 0.73 -25.59
CA ALA A 251 -4.48 1.75 -25.16
C ALA A 251 -3.86 3.15 -25.27
N THR A 252 -4.69 4.17 -25.57
CA THR A 252 -4.22 5.56 -25.57
C THR A 252 -4.37 6.18 -24.19
N LEU A 253 -3.26 6.47 -23.50
CA LEU A 253 -3.26 6.94 -22.10
C LEU A 253 -3.05 8.45 -21.92
N LYS A 254 -3.02 9.22 -23.02
CA LYS A 254 -2.78 10.68 -22.98
C LYS A 254 -3.76 11.42 -22.06
N GLY A 255 -3.25 12.09 -21.01
CA GLY A 255 -4.07 12.86 -20.09
C GLY A 255 -4.94 11.99 -19.17
N CYS A 256 -4.61 10.70 -19.00
CA CYS A 256 -5.18 9.88 -17.93
C CYS A 256 -4.62 10.30 -16.57
N ARG A 257 -5.38 9.99 -15.51
CA ARG A 257 -4.99 10.29 -14.13
C ARG A 257 -4.90 9.02 -13.32
N PHE A 258 -3.74 8.84 -12.72
CA PHE A 258 -3.43 7.85 -11.70
C PHE A 258 -2.82 8.58 -10.50
N ASN A 259 -2.92 7.99 -9.32
CA ASN A 259 -2.28 8.52 -8.12
C ASN A 259 -1.70 7.39 -7.27
N LYS A 260 -0.97 7.75 -6.21
CA LYS A 260 -0.38 6.80 -5.26
C LYS A 260 -1.31 5.75 -4.64
N ASN A 261 -2.62 5.95 -4.71
CA ASN A 261 -3.60 5.00 -4.17
C ASN A 261 -4.13 4.05 -5.26
N THR A 262 -3.78 4.26 -6.53
CA THR A 262 -4.12 3.34 -7.62
C THR A 262 -3.28 2.08 -7.45
N VAL A 263 -3.93 0.92 -7.35
CA VAL A 263 -3.25 -0.38 -7.27
C VAL A 263 -2.89 -0.80 -8.70
N MET A 264 -1.61 -1.10 -8.94
CA MET A 264 -1.07 -1.41 -10.27
C MET A 264 -0.35 -2.77 -10.31
N ASN A 265 -0.85 -3.75 -9.57
CA ASN A 265 -0.25 -5.08 -9.55
C ASN A 265 -0.56 -5.81 -10.86
N ARG A 266 0.47 -6.22 -11.58
CA ARG A 266 0.43 -7.03 -12.82
C ARG A 266 -0.38 -6.38 -13.94
N VAL A 267 -0.31 -5.04 -14.04
CA VAL A 267 -0.97 -4.29 -15.12
C VAL A 267 -0.12 -4.32 -16.38
N CYS A 268 -0.69 -4.82 -17.48
CA CYS A 268 0.01 -4.87 -18.76
C CYS A 268 -0.09 -3.53 -19.50
N PHE A 269 1.04 -2.86 -19.74
CA PHE A 269 1.12 -1.58 -20.46
C PHE A 269 1.76 -1.71 -21.86
N LYS A 270 1.88 -2.93 -22.39
CA LYS A 270 2.60 -3.20 -23.64
C LYS A 270 2.08 -2.38 -24.81
N ASP A 271 2.97 -1.64 -25.47
CA ASP A 271 2.66 -0.75 -26.60
C ASP A 271 1.61 0.34 -26.30
N ALA A 272 1.40 0.70 -25.03
CA ALA A 272 0.49 1.78 -24.65
C ALA A 272 0.92 3.12 -25.27
N ILE A 273 -0.05 3.78 -25.91
CA ILE A 273 0.18 4.98 -26.70
C ILE A 273 0.13 6.21 -25.80
N SER A 274 1.15 7.06 -25.92
CA SER A 274 1.19 8.36 -25.22
C SER A 274 1.17 8.27 -23.69
N ILE A 275 1.67 7.18 -23.10
CA ILE A 275 1.74 6.97 -21.64
C ILE A 275 2.56 8.07 -20.92
N LYS A 276 3.59 8.63 -21.59
CA LYS A 276 4.38 9.76 -21.07
C LYS A 276 3.58 11.05 -20.79
N TYR A 277 2.38 11.16 -21.35
CA TYR A 277 1.48 12.29 -21.14
C TYR A 277 0.35 11.97 -20.14
N ALA A 278 0.42 10.84 -19.44
CA ALA A 278 -0.46 10.55 -18.32
C ALA A 278 0.09 11.19 -17.03
N ASN A 279 -0.81 11.57 -16.13
CA ASN A 279 -0.45 11.98 -14.79
C ASN A 279 -0.34 10.72 -13.91
N CYS A 280 0.90 10.32 -13.63
CA CYS A 280 1.25 9.08 -12.93
C CYS A 280 1.90 9.33 -11.56
N LYS A 281 1.64 10.48 -10.93
CA LYS A 281 2.33 10.89 -9.70
C LYS A 281 2.10 9.89 -8.57
N GLY A 282 3.20 9.42 -7.98
CA GLY A 282 3.25 8.47 -6.87
C GLY A 282 2.94 7.03 -7.26
N THR A 283 3.00 6.70 -8.55
CA THR A 283 2.73 5.34 -9.06
C THR A 283 3.99 4.71 -9.63
N LEU A 284 3.91 3.40 -9.93
CA LEU A 284 4.94 2.64 -10.64
C LEU A 284 5.40 3.33 -11.95
N LEU A 285 4.48 4.02 -12.64
CA LEU A 285 4.74 4.72 -13.90
C LEU A 285 5.39 6.11 -13.74
N GLU A 286 5.70 6.56 -12.51
CA GLU A 286 6.33 7.87 -12.30
C GLU A 286 7.79 7.89 -12.77
N ASN A 287 8.53 6.80 -12.54
CA ASN A 287 9.89 6.64 -13.00
C ASN A 287 9.90 6.37 -14.52
N ILE A 288 10.66 7.17 -15.26
CA ILE A 288 10.69 7.13 -16.73
C ILE A 288 11.26 5.79 -17.22
N THR A 289 12.35 5.32 -16.61
CA THR A 289 13.01 4.06 -16.98
C THR A 289 12.08 2.86 -16.77
N VAL A 290 11.40 2.81 -15.62
CA VAL A 290 10.42 1.74 -15.30
C VAL A 290 9.22 1.80 -16.24
N ARG A 291 8.68 3.01 -16.49
CA ARG A 291 7.56 3.21 -17.41
C ARG A 291 7.91 2.77 -18.83
N ASP A 292 9.13 3.06 -19.30
CA ASP A 292 9.58 2.67 -20.63
C ASP A 292 9.76 1.14 -20.71
N LEU A 293 10.27 0.51 -19.67
CA LEU A 293 10.35 -0.95 -19.55
C LEU A 293 8.97 -1.60 -19.64
N LEU A 294 8.01 -1.17 -18.81
CA LEU A 294 6.64 -1.71 -18.78
C LEU A 294 5.88 -1.52 -20.10
N ASN A 295 6.22 -0.47 -20.85
CA ASN A 295 5.58 -0.16 -22.13
C ASN A 295 6.20 -0.94 -23.29
N THR A 296 7.52 -1.07 -23.33
CA THR A 296 8.24 -1.62 -24.49
C THR A 296 8.71 -3.06 -24.31
N GLY A 297 8.79 -3.54 -23.06
CA GLY A 297 9.49 -4.77 -22.71
C GLY A 297 11.00 -4.70 -22.88
N ASN A 298 11.59 -3.56 -23.28
CA ASN A 298 13.03 -3.43 -23.49
C ASN A 298 13.70 -2.69 -22.33
N GLY A 299 14.38 -3.46 -21.50
CA GLY A 299 15.22 -3.00 -20.40
C GLY A 299 16.71 -3.28 -20.58
N SER A 300 17.16 -3.71 -21.75
CA SER A 300 18.54 -4.15 -21.94
C SER A 300 19.54 -3.03 -21.63
N GLY A 301 20.56 -3.35 -20.82
CA GLY A 301 21.64 -2.45 -20.43
C GLY A 301 21.23 -1.26 -19.55
N LYS A 302 19.99 -1.23 -19.05
CA LYS A 302 19.48 -0.13 -18.22
C LYS A 302 19.71 -0.39 -16.73
N ASN A 303 19.76 0.71 -15.97
CA ASN A 303 19.89 0.69 -14.53
C ASN A 303 18.51 0.86 -13.86
N TYR A 304 18.13 -0.13 -13.07
CA TYR A 304 16.94 -0.19 -12.23
C TYR A 304 17.29 -0.38 -10.74
N SER A 305 18.55 -0.16 -10.37
CA SER A 305 19.05 -0.38 -9.02
C SER A 305 18.26 0.43 -7.99
N GLY A 306 17.85 -0.24 -6.91
CA GLY A 306 17.06 0.34 -5.82
C GLY A 306 15.65 0.81 -6.20
N LEU A 307 15.15 0.52 -7.40
CA LEU A 307 13.83 0.95 -7.83
C LEU A 307 12.73 0.01 -7.32
N ASN A 308 11.59 0.59 -6.96
CA ASN A 308 10.37 -0.15 -6.65
C ASN A 308 9.62 -0.46 -7.95
N MET A 309 9.54 -1.74 -8.26
CA MET A 309 8.81 -2.32 -9.39
C MET A 309 7.88 -3.44 -8.93
N LYS A 310 7.37 -3.37 -7.69
CA LYS A 310 6.46 -4.34 -7.11
C LYS A 310 5.23 -4.53 -8.01
N GLY A 311 4.94 -5.78 -8.34
CA GLY A 311 3.82 -6.12 -9.22
C GLY A 311 4.03 -5.74 -10.68
N ALA A 312 5.25 -5.51 -11.16
CA ALA A 312 5.47 -5.18 -12.57
C ALA A 312 5.04 -6.31 -13.52
N PHE A 313 4.44 -5.95 -14.67
CA PHE A 313 4.16 -6.89 -15.75
C PHE A 313 5.30 -6.83 -16.78
N LEU A 314 6.15 -7.86 -16.80
CA LEU A 314 7.39 -7.94 -17.58
C LEU A 314 7.49 -9.26 -18.36
N GLU A 315 6.34 -9.86 -18.69
CA GLU A 315 6.26 -11.07 -19.51
C GLU A 315 6.98 -10.86 -20.85
N ASN A 316 7.92 -11.77 -21.18
CA ASN A 316 8.78 -11.71 -22.37
C ASN A 316 9.67 -10.45 -22.45
N ALA A 317 9.95 -9.77 -21.34
CA ALA A 317 10.81 -8.59 -21.34
C ALA A 317 12.28 -8.96 -21.58
N ASP A 318 12.99 -8.13 -22.33
CA ASP A 318 14.45 -8.20 -22.48
C ASP A 318 15.13 -7.33 -21.42
N LEU A 319 15.72 -7.98 -20.43
CA LEU A 319 16.50 -7.38 -19.34
C LEU A 319 17.99 -7.76 -19.46
N THR A 320 18.46 -8.08 -20.67
CA THR A 320 19.86 -8.45 -20.92
C THR A 320 20.81 -7.33 -20.48
N ASN A 321 21.81 -7.63 -19.66
CA ASN A 321 22.75 -6.67 -19.05
C ASN A 321 22.09 -5.60 -18.15
N ALA A 322 20.83 -5.79 -17.71
CA ALA A 322 20.18 -4.84 -16.82
C ALA A 322 20.75 -4.92 -15.39
N ASP A 323 20.81 -3.78 -14.71
CA ASP A 323 21.15 -3.73 -13.29
C ASP A 323 19.87 -3.62 -12.46
N LEU A 324 19.48 -4.71 -11.80
CA LEU A 324 18.33 -4.82 -10.90
C LEU A 324 18.76 -4.81 -9.43
N SER A 325 20.03 -4.50 -9.13
CA SER A 325 20.55 -4.61 -7.77
C SER A 325 19.74 -3.80 -6.76
N GLU A 326 19.39 -4.42 -5.62
CA GLU A 326 18.56 -3.81 -4.57
C GLU A 326 17.15 -3.36 -5.02
N ALA A 327 16.71 -3.71 -6.24
CA ALA A 327 15.37 -3.41 -6.71
C ALA A 327 14.32 -4.29 -5.98
N ASP A 328 13.09 -3.80 -5.91
CA ASP A 328 11.94 -4.59 -5.44
C ASP A 328 11.05 -4.97 -6.63
N ILE A 329 11.11 -6.24 -7.03
CA ILE A 329 10.26 -6.84 -8.07
C ILE A 329 9.27 -7.85 -7.49
N SER A 330 8.95 -7.74 -6.19
CA SER A 330 8.04 -8.68 -5.54
C SER A 330 6.66 -8.68 -6.22
N GLY A 331 6.03 -9.82 -6.43
CA GLY A 331 4.74 -9.94 -7.10
C GLY A 331 4.76 -9.68 -8.62
N ALA A 332 5.94 -9.47 -9.22
CA ALA A 332 6.08 -9.20 -10.66
C ALA A 332 5.95 -10.46 -11.52
N ILE A 333 5.49 -10.30 -12.76
CA ILE A 333 5.44 -11.35 -13.78
C ILE A 333 6.65 -11.17 -14.71
N LEU A 334 7.62 -12.07 -14.67
CA LEU A 334 8.79 -12.16 -15.54
C LEU A 334 8.80 -13.46 -16.36
N GLN A 335 7.63 -14.05 -16.64
CA GLN A 335 7.54 -15.25 -17.45
C GLN A 335 8.23 -15.04 -18.81
N ASN A 336 9.07 -15.98 -19.22
CA ASN A 336 9.86 -15.94 -20.45
C ASN A 336 10.74 -14.68 -20.61
N ALA A 337 11.06 -13.97 -19.53
CA ALA A 337 11.94 -12.81 -19.58
C ALA A 337 13.40 -13.23 -19.83
N ILE A 338 14.16 -12.37 -20.51
CA ILE A 338 15.59 -12.58 -20.79
C ILE A 338 16.39 -11.79 -19.76
N LEU A 339 16.97 -12.46 -18.76
CA LEU A 339 17.78 -11.89 -17.69
C LEU A 339 19.28 -12.16 -17.90
N ARG A 340 19.71 -12.32 -19.16
CA ARG A 340 21.09 -12.66 -19.49
C ARG A 340 22.06 -11.59 -19.00
N ASN A 341 23.11 -11.97 -18.29
CA ASN A 341 24.07 -11.03 -17.67
C ASN A 341 23.41 -9.97 -16.76
N ALA A 342 22.16 -10.17 -16.32
CA ALA A 342 21.52 -9.22 -15.42
C ALA A 342 22.14 -9.30 -14.01
N ASN A 343 22.21 -8.17 -13.34
CA ASN A 343 22.64 -8.10 -11.95
C ASN A 343 21.41 -8.10 -11.03
N LEU A 344 21.14 -9.22 -10.36
CA LEU A 344 20.08 -9.34 -9.35
C LEU A 344 20.59 -9.28 -7.91
N ASN A 345 21.79 -8.73 -7.67
CA ASN A 345 22.36 -8.62 -6.32
C ASN A 345 21.39 -7.94 -5.33
N LYS A 346 21.02 -8.61 -4.22
CA LYS A 346 20.08 -8.12 -3.20
C LYS A 346 18.66 -7.77 -3.70
N THR A 347 18.28 -8.24 -4.87
CA THR A 347 16.95 -7.96 -5.44
C THR A 347 15.88 -8.67 -4.62
N GLN A 348 14.76 -8.00 -4.32
CA GLN A 348 13.60 -8.62 -3.68
C GLN A 348 12.68 -9.25 -4.73
N CYS A 349 12.52 -10.57 -4.67
CA CYS A 349 11.82 -11.37 -5.68
C CYS A 349 10.72 -12.27 -5.07
N LEU A 350 10.13 -11.84 -3.95
CA LEU A 350 9.04 -12.56 -3.27
C LEU A 350 7.78 -12.54 -4.15
N ASP A 351 7.05 -13.64 -4.27
CA ASP A 351 5.85 -13.76 -5.12
C ASP A 351 6.12 -13.42 -6.60
N THR A 352 7.38 -13.50 -7.04
CA THR A 352 7.77 -13.20 -8.42
C THR A 352 7.69 -14.45 -9.28
N ASP A 353 7.10 -14.32 -10.46
CA ASP A 353 6.98 -15.41 -11.43
C ASP A 353 8.06 -15.30 -12.50
N PHE A 354 9.07 -16.18 -12.45
CA PHE A 354 10.13 -16.31 -13.45
C PHE A 354 9.94 -17.52 -14.37
N SER A 355 8.72 -18.02 -14.55
CA SER A 355 8.50 -19.24 -15.34
C SER A 355 9.07 -19.10 -16.75
N GLY A 356 9.95 -20.00 -17.17
CA GLY A 356 10.59 -19.94 -18.49
C GLY A 356 11.64 -18.83 -18.67
N ALA A 357 12.01 -18.10 -17.63
CA ALA A 357 13.00 -17.02 -17.74
C ALA A 357 14.43 -17.54 -17.97
N ASP A 358 15.23 -16.78 -18.71
CA ASP A 358 16.63 -17.08 -19.01
C ASP A 358 17.57 -16.30 -18.09
N PHE A 359 18.19 -16.99 -17.13
CA PHE A 359 19.15 -16.44 -16.17
C PHE A 359 20.61 -16.63 -16.59
N THR A 360 20.88 -17.02 -17.83
CA THR A 360 22.25 -17.31 -18.27
C THR A 360 23.18 -16.13 -17.97
N SER A 361 24.28 -16.39 -17.26
CA SER A 361 25.27 -15.42 -16.78
C SER A 361 24.78 -14.34 -15.80
N ALA A 362 23.58 -14.47 -15.24
CA ALA A 362 23.08 -13.55 -14.22
C ALA A 362 23.85 -13.65 -12.89
N CYS A 363 23.91 -12.54 -12.16
CA CYS A 363 24.40 -12.50 -10.78
C CYS A 363 23.22 -12.57 -9.80
N LEU A 364 23.19 -13.59 -8.96
CA LEU A 364 22.13 -13.89 -8.00
C LEU A 364 22.59 -13.72 -6.54
N GLU A 365 23.64 -12.92 -6.31
CA GLU A 365 24.19 -12.71 -4.97
C GLU A 365 23.13 -12.14 -4.02
N SER A 366 22.80 -12.86 -2.96
CA SER A 366 21.85 -12.41 -1.94
C SER A 366 20.49 -11.96 -2.50
N TRP A 367 20.07 -12.43 -3.68
CA TRP A 367 18.69 -12.22 -4.13
C TRP A 367 17.73 -12.88 -3.13
N ASN A 368 16.60 -12.23 -2.87
CA ASN A 368 15.63 -12.71 -1.90
C ASN A 368 14.49 -13.42 -2.62
N ILE A 369 14.42 -14.73 -2.45
CA ILE A 369 13.38 -15.63 -2.96
C ILE A 369 12.85 -16.47 -1.81
N ASP A 370 11.62 -16.94 -1.93
CA ASP A 370 10.99 -17.84 -0.97
C ASP A 370 10.08 -18.85 -1.69
N SER A 371 9.26 -19.58 -0.94
CA SER A 371 8.29 -20.52 -1.48
C SER A 371 7.24 -19.93 -2.42
N THR A 372 7.06 -18.61 -2.45
CA THR A 372 6.11 -17.92 -3.34
C THR A 372 6.75 -17.53 -4.68
N THR A 373 8.08 -17.60 -4.81
CA THR A 373 8.78 -17.37 -6.08
C THR A 373 8.61 -18.57 -7.02
N CYS A 374 8.11 -18.36 -8.25
CA CYS A 374 8.00 -19.42 -9.25
C CYS A 374 9.24 -19.45 -10.17
N LEU A 375 9.96 -20.57 -10.19
CA LEU A 375 11.07 -20.82 -11.12
C LEU A 375 10.72 -21.90 -12.17
N GLN A 376 9.45 -22.25 -12.35
CA GLN A 376 9.07 -23.38 -13.22
C GLN A 376 9.57 -23.20 -14.65
N GLY A 377 10.41 -24.11 -15.13
CA GLY A 377 11.00 -24.03 -16.47
C GLY A 377 12.00 -22.88 -16.65
N ALA A 378 12.35 -22.14 -15.58
CA ALA A 378 13.46 -21.21 -15.63
C ALA A 378 14.76 -21.98 -15.92
N TYR A 379 15.64 -21.37 -16.70
CA TYR A 379 16.89 -22.00 -17.09
C TYR A 379 18.05 -21.02 -17.07
N ALA A 380 19.25 -21.55 -16.97
CA ALA A 380 20.49 -20.83 -17.16
C ALA A 380 21.51 -21.80 -17.71
N GLU A 381 22.42 -21.37 -18.59
CA GLU A 381 23.62 -22.18 -18.84
C GLU A 381 24.54 -22.17 -17.61
N TYR A 382 24.68 -21.00 -16.97
CA TYR A 382 25.40 -20.82 -15.72
C TYR A 382 24.95 -19.53 -15.04
N VAL A 383 25.22 -19.38 -13.74
CA VAL A 383 24.96 -18.18 -12.93
C VAL A 383 26.13 -17.88 -12.01
N TYR A 384 26.14 -16.70 -11.39
CA TYR A 384 27.11 -16.31 -10.38
C TYR A 384 26.42 -16.05 -9.04
N LEU A 385 26.88 -16.70 -7.97
CA LEU A 385 26.33 -16.50 -6.63
C LEU A 385 27.00 -15.37 -5.86
N LEU A 386 28.09 -14.79 -6.39
CA LEU A 386 28.77 -13.62 -5.84
C LEU A 386 29.07 -12.59 -6.93
N SER A 387 29.07 -11.31 -6.55
CA SER A 387 29.44 -10.20 -7.44
C SER A 387 30.83 -10.37 -8.04
N TYR A 388 31.03 -9.69 -9.17
CA TYR A 388 32.26 -9.72 -9.97
C TYR A 388 32.53 -11.10 -10.57
N GLN A 389 31.45 -11.79 -11.00
CA GLN A 389 31.53 -13.10 -11.67
C GLN A 389 32.21 -14.17 -10.81
N ARG A 390 32.01 -14.11 -9.49
CA ARG A 390 32.55 -15.07 -8.54
C ARG A 390 31.50 -16.14 -8.23
N GLU A 391 31.98 -17.30 -7.82
CA GLU A 391 31.14 -18.46 -7.51
C GLU A 391 30.18 -18.82 -8.66
N ARG A 392 30.77 -19.10 -9.83
CA ARG A 392 30.03 -19.59 -11.00
C ARG A 392 29.42 -20.96 -10.68
N ARG A 393 28.14 -21.15 -10.98
CA ARG A 393 27.46 -22.44 -10.93
C ARG A 393 26.88 -22.79 -12.31
N PRO A 394 27.07 -24.02 -12.82
CA PRO A 394 28.03 -25.00 -12.32
C PRO A 394 29.47 -24.46 -12.41
N ASN A 395 30.41 -25.01 -11.64
CA ASN A 395 31.80 -24.50 -11.62
C ASN A 395 32.48 -24.61 -13.00
N SER A 396 32.02 -25.53 -13.85
CA SER A 396 32.39 -25.69 -15.25
C SER A 396 31.20 -26.24 -16.05
N GLY A 397 31.22 -26.10 -17.39
CA GLY A 397 30.13 -26.59 -18.25
C GLY A 397 28.84 -25.76 -18.15
N ILE A 398 27.72 -26.38 -18.51
CA ILE A 398 26.37 -25.79 -18.47
C ILE A 398 25.46 -26.62 -17.55
N PHE A 399 24.45 -26.01 -16.94
CA PHE A 399 23.40 -26.76 -16.26
C PHE A 399 22.69 -27.70 -17.23
N LEU A 400 22.40 -28.91 -16.77
CA LEU A 400 21.50 -29.82 -17.46
C LEU A 400 20.04 -29.44 -17.17
N GLU A 401 19.11 -30.07 -17.88
CA GLU A 401 17.67 -29.79 -17.74
C GLU A 401 17.21 -29.89 -16.28
N ASN A 402 16.54 -28.83 -15.81
CA ASN A 402 16.05 -28.66 -14.44
C ASN A 402 17.11 -28.61 -13.32
N GLU A 403 18.42 -28.65 -13.60
CA GLU A 403 19.44 -28.52 -12.55
C GLU A 403 19.52 -27.12 -11.95
N PHE A 404 19.32 -26.08 -12.77
CA PHE A 404 19.28 -24.70 -12.28
C PHE A 404 18.21 -24.51 -11.21
N CYS A 405 16.99 -24.99 -11.46
CA CYS A 405 15.89 -24.89 -10.51
C CYS A 405 16.18 -25.67 -9.21
N LYS A 406 16.84 -26.84 -9.32
CA LYS A 406 17.25 -27.66 -8.17
C LYS A 406 18.22 -26.93 -7.23
N LEU A 407 19.04 -26.01 -7.74
CA LEU A 407 19.97 -25.22 -6.93
C LEU A 407 19.25 -24.41 -5.84
N PHE A 408 18.02 -23.97 -6.12
CA PHE A 408 17.22 -23.15 -5.21
C PHE A 408 16.07 -23.93 -4.57
N GLN A 409 15.91 -25.21 -4.90
CA GLN A 409 14.76 -26.00 -4.48
C GLN A 409 14.65 -26.14 -2.95
N GLU A 410 15.76 -26.18 -2.23
CA GLU A 410 15.75 -26.17 -0.76
C GLU A 410 15.09 -24.91 -0.19
N ILE A 411 15.43 -23.74 -0.73
CA ILE A 411 14.84 -22.44 -0.33
C ILE A 411 13.37 -22.35 -0.77
N LEU A 412 13.05 -22.83 -1.99
CA LEU A 412 11.69 -22.79 -2.52
C LEU A 412 10.74 -23.78 -1.84
N ASN A 413 11.26 -24.84 -1.22
CA ASN A 413 10.44 -25.82 -0.51
C ASN A 413 10.15 -25.40 0.93
N THR A 414 10.75 -24.31 1.44
CA THR A 414 10.51 -23.87 2.80
C THR A 414 9.42 -22.80 2.90
N VAL A 415 8.54 -22.94 3.88
CA VAL A 415 7.62 -21.89 4.35
C VAL A 415 8.11 -21.39 5.70
N ASP A 416 8.28 -20.07 5.80
CA ASP A 416 8.73 -19.40 7.02
C ASP A 416 7.52 -18.92 7.82
N PHE A 417 7.32 -19.46 9.03
CA PHE A 417 6.31 -19.00 9.97
C PHE A 417 6.93 -18.06 10.99
N ILE A 418 6.48 -16.81 11.01
CA ILE A 418 7.04 -15.74 11.85
C ILE A 418 6.14 -15.50 13.07
N PHE A 419 6.72 -15.60 14.26
CA PHE A 419 6.05 -15.40 15.54
C PHE A 419 6.68 -14.23 16.28
N ASN A 420 5.93 -13.15 16.47
CA ASN A 420 6.46 -11.90 17.04
C ASN A 420 6.53 -11.87 18.57
N ASN A 421 5.82 -12.76 19.26
CA ASN A 421 5.66 -12.74 20.73
C ASN A 421 6.01 -14.10 21.36
N GLY A 422 7.04 -14.77 20.85
CA GLY A 422 7.30 -16.17 21.17
C GLY A 422 6.32 -17.13 20.50
N ILE A 423 6.59 -18.42 20.67
CA ILE A 423 5.77 -19.51 20.09
C ILE A 423 4.99 -20.18 21.22
N ASP A 424 3.66 -20.25 21.09
CA ASP A 424 2.87 -21.17 21.91
C ASP A 424 2.98 -22.57 21.27
N TRP A 425 3.77 -23.44 21.90
CA TRP A 425 4.06 -24.77 21.35
C TRP A 425 2.83 -25.68 21.30
N GLN A 426 1.83 -25.45 22.15
CA GLN A 426 0.61 -26.26 22.13
C GLN A 426 -0.28 -25.87 20.95
N ALA A 427 -0.48 -24.56 20.72
CA ALA A 427 -1.18 -24.06 19.54
C ALA A 427 -0.45 -24.45 18.25
N PHE A 428 0.88 -24.32 18.25
CA PHE A 428 1.73 -24.66 17.12
C PHE A 428 1.56 -26.13 16.72
N MET A 429 1.74 -27.06 17.66
CA MET A 429 1.69 -28.50 17.36
C MET A 429 0.33 -28.93 16.82
N VAL A 430 -0.76 -28.46 17.42
CA VAL A 430 -2.12 -28.79 16.92
C VAL A 430 -2.33 -28.26 15.50
N SER A 431 -1.95 -27.00 15.24
CA SER A 431 -2.13 -26.38 13.92
C SER A 431 -1.23 -27.03 12.86
N PHE A 432 -0.01 -27.41 13.24
CA PHE A 432 0.93 -28.10 12.37
C PHE A 432 0.46 -29.52 12.04
N ASP A 433 -0.07 -30.26 13.01
CA ASP A 433 -0.61 -31.60 12.82
C ASP A 433 -1.87 -31.57 11.93
N ASN A 434 -2.77 -30.60 12.13
CA ASN A 434 -3.95 -30.42 11.26
C ASN A 434 -3.56 -30.28 9.78
N ILE A 435 -2.54 -29.46 9.49
CA ILE A 435 -2.06 -29.25 8.13
C ILE A 435 -1.38 -30.49 7.59
N ARG A 436 -0.56 -31.16 8.41
CA ARG A 436 0.08 -32.41 8.03
C ARG A 436 -0.94 -33.48 7.65
N GLU A 437 -2.08 -33.57 8.35
CA GLU A 437 -3.19 -34.46 8.00
C GLU A 437 -3.90 -34.04 6.71
N GLN A 438 -4.19 -32.75 6.51
CA GLN A 438 -4.82 -32.24 5.28
C GLN A 438 -3.98 -32.51 4.04
N ILE A 439 -2.65 -32.40 4.16
CA ILE A 439 -1.70 -32.61 3.08
C ILE A 439 -1.55 -34.08 2.72
N LYS A 440 -1.57 -34.99 3.71
CA LYS A 440 -1.56 -36.45 3.46
C LYS A 440 -2.72 -36.92 2.58
N ILE A 441 -3.81 -36.16 2.52
CA ILE A 441 -4.98 -36.46 1.68
C ILE A 441 -4.75 -36.03 0.21
N HIS A 442 -3.88 -35.05 -0.03
CA HIS A 442 -3.76 -34.36 -1.33
C HIS A 442 -2.39 -34.53 -2.03
N SER A 443 -1.36 -35.03 -1.36
CA SER A 443 -0.04 -35.25 -1.96
C SER A 443 0.17 -36.71 -2.38
N GLU A 444 0.64 -36.92 -3.60
CA GLU A 444 1.09 -38.23 -4.12
C GLU A 444 2.56 -38.53 -3.75
N SER A 445 3.26 -37.58 -3.11
CA SER A 445 4.68 -37.70 -2.77
C SER A 445 4.91 -38.23 -1.36
N ASP A 446 5.93 -39.09 -1.20
CA ASP A 446 6.37 -39.67 0.09
C ASP A 446 7.08 -38.64 1.00
N ASN A 447 7.17 -37.38 0.57
CA ASN A 447 7.83 -36.32 1.31
C ASN A 447 6.86 -35.68 2.31
N GLU A 448 7.18 -35.79 3.59
CA GLU A 448 6.33 -35.29 4.66
C GLU A 448 6.68 -33.84 5.06
N LEU A 449 5.67 -33.07 5.46
CA LEU A 449 5.86 -31.75 6.03
C LEU A 449 6.76 -31.85 7.28
N SER A 450 7.86 -31.11 7.32
CA SER A 450 8.83 -31.22 8.42
C SER A 450 9.43 -29.87 8.80
N VAL A 451 9.65 -29.66 10.11
CA VAL A 451 10.35 -28.47 10.60
C VAL A 451 11.83 -28.62 10.28
N GLN A 452 12.37 -27.72 9.45
CA GLN A 452 13.78 -27.72 9.06
C GLN A 452 14.64 -26.95 10.07
N SER A 453 14.17 -25.79 10.53
CA SER A 453 14.88 -24.99 11.54
C SER A 453 13.93 -24.11 12.35
N ILE A 454 14.39 -23.72 13.54
CA ILE A 454 13.75 -22.72 14.40
C ILE A 454 14.82 -21.67 14.72
N GLU A 455 14.63 -20.44 14.24
CA GLU A 455 15.57 -19.34 14.37
C GLU A 455 15.02 -18.29 15.34
N ASN A 456 15.81 -17.94 16.37
CA ASN A 456 15.50 -16.80 17.24
C ASN A 456 16.16 -15.54 16.64
N LYS A 457 15.35 -14.56 16.23
CA LYS A 457 15.80 -13.30 15.60
C LYS A 457 16.05 -12.18 16.62
N GLY A 458 15.86 -12.44 17.91
CA GLY A 458 15.92 -11.44 18.98
C GLY A 458 14.57 -10.76 19.23
N GLU A 459 14.46 -10.02 20.34
CA GLU A 459 13.26 -9.25 20.71
C GLU A 459 11.95 -10.06 20.82
N GLY A 460 12.04 -11.37 21.04
CA GLY A 460 10.87 -12.26 21.12
C GLY A 460 10.38 -12.78 19.77
N VAL A 461 11.07 -12.45 18.67
CA VAL A 461 10.73 -12.92 17.32
C VAL A 461 11.37 -14.28 17.04
N PHE A 462 10.55 -15.26 16.67
CA PHE A 462 10.99 -16.57 16.22
C PHE A 462 10.51 -16.84 14.79
N VAL A 463 11.36 -17.50 14.00
CA VAL A 463 11.03 -17.96 12.65
C VAL A 463 11.15 -19.48 12.61
N VAL A 464 10.05 -20.17 12.30
CA VAL A 464 10.05 -21.62 12.11
C VAL A 464 10.01 -21.90 10.62
N LYS A 465 11.08 -22.49 10.09
CA LYS A 465 11.18 -22.88 8.68
C LYS A 465 10.69 -24.30 8.51
N VAL A 466 9.73 -24.49 7.63
CA VAL A 466 9.05 -25.77 7.42
C VAL A 466 9.22 -26.20 5.97
N ASN A 467 9.82 -27.36 5.75
CA ASN A 467 9.88 -27.98 4.43
C ASN A 467 8.48 -28.48 4.03
N VAL A 468 8.04 -28.04 2.86
CA VAL A 468 6.75 -28.33 2.24
C VAL A 468 7.00 -28.97 0.88
N PRO A 469 6.33 -30.10 0.57
CA PRO A 469 6.40 -30.73 -0.74
C PRO A 469 6.13 -29.76 -1.90
N PRO A 470 6.80 -29.93 -3.05
CA PRO A 470 6.75 -28.99 -4.16
C PRO A 470 5.39 -28.96 -4.89
N ASP A 471 4.59 -30.01 -4.75
CA ASP A 471 3.27 -30.21 -5.34
C ASP A 471 2.14 -29.46 -4.62
N ILE A 472 2.44 -28.86 -3.46
CA ILE A 472 1.46 -28.24 -2.59
C ILE A 472 1.55 -26.72 -2.68
N ASP A 473 0.38 -26.07 -2.72
CA ASP A 473 0.28 -24.60 -2.66
C ASP A 473 0.73 -24.08 -1.29
N LYS A 474 1.96 -23.57 -1.26
CA LYS A 474 2.62 -23.08 -0.04
C LYS A 474 1.99 -21.81 0.51
N ALA A 475 1.37 -20.98 -0.34
CA ALA A 475 0.65 -19.79 0.10
C ALA A 475 -0.63 -20.19 0.86
N GLN A 476 -1.34 -21.22 0.37
CA GLN A 476 -2.46 -21.81 1.10
C GLN A 476 -2.02 -22.41 2.43
N ILE A 477 -0.87 -23.11 2.47
CA ILE A 477 -0.33 -23.63 3.74
C ILE A 477 -0.06 -22.51 4.73
N HIS A 478 0.58 -21.42 4.29
CA HIS A 478 0.84 -20.28 5.15
C HIS A 478 -0.45 -19.67 5.70
N GLU A 479 -1.45 -19.45 4.84
CA GLU A 479 -2.74 -18.88 5.24
C GLU A 479 -3.52 -19.79 6.20
N HIS A 480 -3.68 -21.08 5.87
CA HIS A 480 -4.39 -22.04 6.71
C HIS A 480 -3.71 -22.20 8.06
N PHE A 481 -2.38 -22.32 8.09
CA PHE A 481 -1.63 -22.42 9.34
C PHE A 481 -1.85 -21.20 10.22
N SER A 482 -1.74 -20.01 9.62
CA SER A 482 -1.89 -18.75 10.34
C SER A 482 -3.29 -18.62 10.95
N GLN A 483 -4.33 -19.04 10.24
CA GLN A 483 -5.70 -19.01 10.72
C GLN A 483 -5.93 -20.02 11.86
N ASP A 484 -5.53 -21.28 11.66
CA ASP A 484 -5.66 -22.34 12.67
C ASP A 484 -4.89 -22.00 13.95
N TYR A 485 -3.66 -21.50 13.81
CA TYR A 485 -2.82 -21.11 14.95
C TYR A 485 -3.50 -20.03 15.81
N GLN A 486 -4.10 -19.01 15.19
CA GLN A 486 -4.82 -17.97 15.91
C GLN A 486 -6.07 -18.52 16.62
N GLN A 487 -6.79 -19.46 16.01
CA GLN A 487 -7.93 -20.12 16.64
C GLN A 487 -7.50 -20.98 17.84
N GLN A 488 -6.43 -21.76 17.70
CA GLN A 488 -5.92 -22.58 18.80
C GLN A 488 -5.40 -21.73 19.96
N LEU A 489 -4.73 -20.61 19.66
CA LEU A 489 -4.27 -19.67 20.67
C LEU A 489 -5.46 -19.12 21.47
N ALA A 490 -6.54 -18.70 20.80
CA ALA A 490 -7.75 -18.22 21.46
C ALA A 490 -8.41 -19.29 22.36
N LEU A 491 -8.49 -20.53 21.89
CA LEU A 491 -9.04 -21.65 22.69
C LEU A 491 -8.21 -21.94 23.95
N ILE A 492 -6.89 -21.82 23.83
CA ILE A 492 -5.97 -22.01 24.96
C ILE A 492 -6.13 -20.86 25.96
N GLU A 493 -6.20 -19.61 25.49
CA GLU A 493 -6.46 -18.43 26.31
C GLU A 493 -7.77 -18.55 27.09
N ASP A 494 -8.86 -18.94 26.42
CA ASP A 494 -10.18 -19.17 27.05
C ASP A 494 -10.10 -20.23 28.15
N ARG A 495 -9.41 -21.36 27.88
CA ARG A 495 -9.21 -22.41 28.88
C ARG A 495 -8.40 -21.92 30.08
N PHE A 496 -7.39 -21.09 29.86
CA PHE A 496 -6.62 -20.49 30.96
C PHE A 496 -7.46 -19.52 31.78
N GLN A 497 -8.31 -18.70 31.16
CA GLN A 497 -9.21 -17.79 31.88
C GLN A 497 -10.18 -18.55 32.78
N VAL A 498 -10.84 -19.58 32.24
CA VAL A 498 -11.73 -20.44 33.06
C VAL A 498 -10.98 -21.08 34.22
N LYS A 499 -9.73 -21.51 34.01
CA LYS A 499 -8.91 -22.09 35.08
C LYS A 499 -8.54 -21.06 36.15
N LEU A 500 -8.28 -19.81 35.76
CA LEU A 500 -8.03 -18.71 36.70
C LEU A 500 -9.27 -18.39 37.51
N GLU A 501 -10.45 -18.30 36.88
CA GLU A 501 -11.72 -18.07 37.57
C GLU A 501 -12.06 -19.18 38.58
N MET A 502 -11.83 -20.45 38.19
CA MET A 502 -11.99 -21.58 39.12
C MET A 502 -11.04 -21.48 40.31
N LYS A 503 -9.79 -21.03 40.09
CA LYS A 503 -8.80 -20.84 41.15
C LYS A 503 -9.16 -19.66 42.05
N ASP A 504 -9.66 -18.56 41.51
CA ASP A 504 -10.13 -17.41 42.28
C ASP A 504 -11.34 -17.79 43.14
N THR A 505 -12.25 -18.60 42.60
CA THR A 505 -13.41 -19.14 43.33
C THR A 505 -12.97 -20.08 44.46
N GLU A 506 -11.93 -20.88 44.24
CA GLU A 506 -11.34 -21.74 45.26
C GLU A 506 -10.71 -20.90 46.39
N ILE A 507 -9.94 -19.87 46.04
CA ILE A 507 -9.34 -18.93 47.01
C ILE A 507 -10.43 -18.21 47.82
N ALA A 508 -11.53 -17.78 47.18
CA ALA A 508 -12.65 -17.14 47.86
C ALA A 508 -13.30 -18.07 48.89
N ARG A 509 -13.55 -19.34 48.54
CA ARG A 509 -14.07 -20.35 49.48
C ARG A 509 -13.13 -20.59 50.65
N PHE A 510 -11.82 -20.68 50.41
CA PHE A 510 -10.84 -20.80 51.49
C PHE A 510 -10.83 -19.58 52.42
N ARG A 511 -11.03 -18.37 51.90
CA ARG A 511 -11.13 -17.14 52.72
C ARG A 511 -12.42 -17.10 53.55
N GLU A 512 -13.53 -17.52 52.98
CA GLU A 512 -14.82 -17.62 53.66
C GLU A 512 -14.74 -18.63 54.82
N HIS A 513 -14.26 -19.85 54.54
CA HIS A 513 -14.07 -20.88 55.55
C HIS A 513 -13.19 -20.42 56.73
N ASN A 514 -12.10 -19.70 56.44
CA ASN A 514 -11.24 -19.11 57.48
C ASN A 514 -11.93 -18.01 58.30
N THR A 515 -12.88 -17.28 57.71
CA THR A 515 -13.67 -16.24 58.39
C THR A 515 -14.69 -16.88 59.32
N ASP A 516 -15.38 -17.92 58.86
CA ASP A 516 -16.31 -18.70 59.67
C ASP A 516 -15.62 -19.36 60.86
N LEU A 517 -14.42 -19.94 60.64
CA LEU A 517 -13.63 -20.51 61.73
C LEU A 517 -13.31 -19.48 62.81
N LYS A 518 -12.93 -18.25 62.42
CA LYS A 518 -12.71 -17.14 63.37
C LYS A 518 -13.99 -16.78 64.13
N GLN A 519 -15.14 -16.75 63.47
CA GLN A 519 -16.42 -16.47 64.11
C GLN A 519 -16.82 -17.58 65.09
N ILE A 520 -16.61 -18.85 64.73
CA ILE A 520 -16.83 -20.00 65.62
C ILE A 520 -15.93 -19.87 66.86
N ILE A 521 -14.64 -19.59 66.69
CA ILE A 521 -13.70 -19.36 67.80
C ILE A 521 -14.17 -18.21 68.69
N HIS A 522 -14.59 -17.08 68.11
CA HIS A 522 -15.16 -15.96 68.87
C HIS A 522 -16.45 -16.34 69.61
N SER A 523 -17.32 -17.17 69.02
CA SER A 523 -18.54 -17.64 69.67
C SER A 523 -18.26 -18.61 70.82
N LEU A 524 -17.25 -19.47 70.68
CA LEU A 524 -16.82 -20.41 71.71
C LEU A 524 -16.13 -19.68 72.87
N ALA A 525 -15.33 -18.65 72.56
CA ALA A 525 -14.69 -17.80 73.57
C ALA A 525 -15.71 -16.99 74.41
N ASN A 526 -16.91 -16.74 73.87
CA ASN A 526 -17.96 -15.96 74.53
C ASN A 526 -19.05 -16.81 75.22
N ARG A 527 -18.90 -18.15 75.33
CA ARG A 527 -19.83 -18.97 76.11
C ARG A 527 -19.41 -19.03 77.60
N PRO A 528 -20.32 -18.73 78.56
CA PRO A 528 -20.02 -18.88 79.98
C PRO A 528 -19.93 -20.36 80.36
N ILE A 529 -18.81 -20.75 80.97
CA ILE A 529 -18.57 -22.10 81.50
C ILE A 529 -19.51 -22.33 82.69
N ARG A 530 -20.39 -23.33 82.61
CA ARG A 530 -21.12 -23.86 83.77
C ARG A 530 -20.59 -25.24 84.11
N ASP A 531 -19.82 -25.29 85.20
CA ASP A 531 -19.51 -26.51 85.93
C ASP A 531 -20.78 -27.03 86.63
N GLN A 532 -21.18 -28.25 86.31
CA GLN A 532 -21.89 -29.10 87.27
C GLN A 532 -21.31 -30.51 87.23
N ILE A 533 -20.48 -30.77 88.23
CA ILE A 533 -20.04 -32.07 88.69
C ILE A 533 -21.25 -32.76 89.32
N ASN A 534 -21.55 -33.99 88.87
CA ASN A 534 -22.31 -34.93 89.70
C ASN A 534 -21.77 -36.35 89.47
N VAL A 535 -21.27 -36.96 90.54
CA VAL A 535 -20.69 -38.29 90.59
C VAL A 535 -21.66 -39.22 91.29
N THR A 536 -22.16 -40.24 90.59
CA THR A 536 -22.48 -41.57 91.14
C THR A 536 -22.54 -42.56 89.99
N GLY A 537 -21.74 -43.62 90.04
CA GLY A 537 -21.77 -44.70 89.06
C GLY A 537 -22.86 -45.70 89.40
N ASP A 538 -23.58 -46.15 88.38
CA ASP A 538 -23.92 -47.56 88.23
C ASP A 538 -24.23 -47.89 86.76
N THR A 539 -23.97 -49.14 86.43
CA THR A 539 -23.88 -49.65 85.05
C THR A 539 -25.25 -50.16 84.57
N VAL A 540 -25.45 -50.14 83.23
CA VAL A 540 -26.38 -50.96 82.41
C VAL A 540 -27.54 -50.21 81.70
N ILE A 541 -27.30 -50.01 80.39
CA ILE A 541 -28.15 -50.30 79.20
C ILE A 541 -29.63 -49.80 79.17
N GLY A 542 -29.91 -48.92 78.19
CA GLY A 542 -31.15 -48.98 77.38
C GLY A 542 -31.93 -47.67 77.19
N ASN A 543 -31.94 -47.18 75.93
CA ASN A 543 -33.07 -46.57 75.18
C ASN A 543 -33.59 -45.18 75.68
N GLU A 544 -33.84 -44.12 74.92
CA GLU A 544 -34.16 -43.88 73.51
C GLU A 544 -34.01 -42.38 73.15
N GLN A 545 -33.63 -42.12 71.89
CA GLN A 545 -34.13 -41.07 70.98
C GLN A 545 -34.02 -39.56 71.34
N GLY A 546 -33.00 -38.92 70.75
CA GLY A 546 -32.97 -37.50 70.41
C GLY A 546 -32.47 -37.34 68.98
N ILE A 547 -33.34 -36.81 68.12
CA ILE A 547 -33.25 -36.79 66.65
C ILE A 547 -32.05 -35.98 66.16
N LEU A 548 -31.06 -36.65 65.58
CA LEU A 548 -30.15 -36.06 64.60
C LEU A 548 -30.48 -36.69 63.26
N LYS A 549 -31.05 -35.90 62.36
CA LYS A 549 -31.27 -36.27 60.97
C LYS A 549 -29.94 -36.76 60.40
N LYS A 550 -29.88 -38.07 60.15
CA LYS A 550 -28.90 -38.72 59.28
C LYS A 550 -29.06 -38.05 57.92
N GLN A 551 -28.16 -37.12 57.58
CA GLN A 551 -28.07 -36.60 56.23
C GLN A 551 -27.48 -37.74 55.39
N THR A 552 -28.35 -38.38 54.62
CA THR A 552 -28.04 -39.48 53.70
C THR A 552 -26.89 -39.06 52.78
N PHE A 553 -25.74 -39.73 52.89
CA PHE A 553 -24.73 -39.72 51.85
C PHE A 553 -25.37 -40.30 50.59
N ILE A 554 -25.56 -39.46 49.56
CA ILE A 554 -25.92 -39.92 48.22
C ILE A 554 -24.71 -40.70 47.70
N SER A 555 -24.86 -41.99 47.42
CA SER A 555 -23.78 -42.77 46.81
C SER A 555 -23.59 -42.29 45.37
N ASN A 556 -22.36 -41.92 45.03
CA ASN A 556 -21.96 -41.47 43.68
C ASN A 556 -22.33 -42.49 42.57
N GLU A 557 -22.48 -43.76 42.95
CA GLU A 557 -22.98 -44.84 42.07
C GLU A 557 -24.39 -44.57 41.56
N SER A 558 -25.32 -44.08 42.39
CA SER A 558 -26.71 -43.85 41.95
C SER A 558 -26.81 -42.74 40.91
N LEU A 559 -25.95 -41.73 40.99
CA LEU A 559 -25.91 -40.64 40.00
C LEU A 559 -25.29 -41.14 38.70
N LYS A 560 -24.21 -41.92 38.80
CA LYS A 560 -23.50 -42.48 37.64
C LYS A 560 -24.40 -43.39 36.79
N ASP A 561 -25.22 -44.20 37.46
CA ASP A 561 -26.15 -45.12 36.79
C ASP A 561 -27.25 -44.36 36.02
N GLU A 562 -27.84 -43.34 36.64
CA GLU A 562 -28.90 -42.54 36.01
C GLU A 562 -28.35 -41.66 34.86
N VAL A 563 -27.13 -41.11 34.98
CA VAL A 563 -26.48 -40.37 33.87
C VAL A 563 -26.16 -41.27 32.68
N SER A 564 -25.73 -42.51 32.95
CA SER A 564 -25.49 -43.51 31.91
C SER A 564 -26.78 -43.90 31.20
N ALA A 565 -27.87 -44.07 31.95
CA ALA A 565 -29.20 -44.32 31.39
C ALA A 565 -29.71 -43.14 30.55
N LEU A 566 -29.49 -41.90 30.99
CA LEU A 566 -29.85 -40.69 30.26
C LEU A 566 -29.16 -40.61 28.89
N LYS A 567 -27.84 -40.88 28.85
CA LYS A 567 -27.03 -40.90 27.62
C LYS A 567 -27.51 -41.96 26.64
N ALA A 568 -27.84 -43.15 27.15
CA ALA A 568 -28.36 -44.25 26.35
C ALA A 568 -29.72 -43.90 25.71
N GLU A 569 -30.59 -43.19 26.42
CA GLU A 569 -31.91 -42.82 25.88
C GLU A 569 -31.84 -41.63 24.92
N ILE A 570 -30.95 -40.68 25.17
CA ILE A 570 -30.71 -39.54 24.28
C ILE A 570 -30.10 -39.98 22.95
N SER A 571 -29.21 -40.98 22.94
CA SER A 571 -28.59 -41.48 21.70
C SER A 571 -29.59 -42.12 20.73
N LYS A 572 -30.81 -42.46 21.19
CA LYS A 572 -31.90 -42.98 20.34
C LYS A 572 -32.69 -41.87 19.63
N LEU A 573 -32.50 -40.60 20.02
CA LEU A 573 -33.19 -39.46 19.43
C LEU A 573 -32.48 -38.99 18.16
N THR A 574 -33.25 -38.69 17.11
CA THR A 574 -32.69 -38.14 15.87
C THR A 574 -32.68 -36.61 15.92
N CYS A 575 -31.51 -36.02 16.16
CA CYS A 575 -31.29 -34.56 16.22
C CYS A 575 -30.43 -34.07 15.04
N ASN A 576 -30.50 -32.78 14.71
CA ASN A 576 -29.58 -32.18 13.73
C ASN A 576 -28.16 -32.00 14.33
N ASN A 577 -27.15 -31.89 13.47
CA ASN A 577 -25.74 -31.87 13.90
C ASN A 577 -25.39 -30.76 14.91
N THR A 578 -26.08 -29.61 14.87
CA THR A 578 -25.84 -28.51 15.80
C THR A 578 -26.40 -28.80 17.19
N LYS A 579 -27.64 -29.29 17.29
CA LYS A 579 -28.24 -29.68 18.57
C LYS A 579 -27.54 -30.88 19.20
N GLN A 580 -27.05 -31.82 18.37
CA GLN A 580 -26.30 -32.97 18.85
C GLN A 580 -24.99 -32.55 19.55
N LYS A 581 -24.24 -31.62 18.94
CA LYS A 581 -23.00 -31.09 19.55
C LYS A 581 -23.25 -30.37 20.87
N GLU A 582 -24.31 -29.57 20.96
CA GLU A 582 -24.70 -28.87 22.18
C GLU A 582 -25.11 -29.84 23.30
N LEU A 583 -25.82 -30.91 22.93
CA LEU A 583 -26.25 -31.97 23.85
C LEU A 583 -25.07 -32.79 24.38
N ASP A 584 -24.09 -33.10 23.53
CA ASP A 584 -22.88 -33.82 23.90
C ASP A 584 -22.04 -33.03 24.92
N ILE A 585 -22.01 -31.69 24.82
CA ILE A 585 -21.32 -30.81 25.78
C ILE A 585 -21.95 -30.93 27.18
N HIS A 586 -23.28 -30.82 27.28
CA HIS A 586 -23.99 -30.92 28.56
C HIS A 586 -23.93 -32.33 29.15
N LEU A 587 -24.01 -33.38 28.31
CA LEU A 587 -23.89 -34.78 28.77
C LEU A 587 -22.49 -35.09 29.30
N ASN A 588 -21.44 -34.66 28.60
CA ASN A 588 -20.07 -34.84 29.09
C ASN A 588 -19.82 -34.03 30.37
N THR A 589 -20.48 -32.87 30.52
CA THR A 589 -20.41 -32.08 31.75
C THR A 589 -21.10 -32.80 32.93
N LEU A 590 -22.24 -33.47 32.72
CA LEU A 590 -22.86 -34.33 33.76
C LEU A 590 -21.98 -35.53 34.09
N GLU A 591 -21.41 -36.19 33.09
CA GLU A 591 -20.56 -37.36 33.27
C GLU A 591 -19.32 -37.01 34.12
N ASN A 592 -18.73 -35.84 33.90
CA ASN A 592 -17.64 -35.34 34.73
C ASN A 592 -18.07 -35.08 36.20
N GLN A 593 -19.32 -34.70 36.46
CA GLN A 593 -19.82 -34.56 37.85
C GLN A 593 -19.87 -35.91 38.57
N THR A 594 -20.13 -37.02 37.87
CA THR A 594 -20.16 -38.38 38.47
C THR A 594 -18.79 -38.86 38.95
N LEU A 595 -17.71 -38.24 38.48
CA LEU A 595 -16.33 -38.57 38.84
C LEU A 595 -15.84 -37.81 40.07
N LEU A 596 -16.61 -36.82 40.56
CA LEU A 596 -16.25 -35.99 41.70
C LEU A 596 -16.77 -36.59 43.00
N ASN A 597 -15.97 -36.58 44.07
CA ASN A 597 -16.40 -37.08 45.40
C ASN A 597 -17.60 -36.33 45.99
N GLN A 598 -17.86 -35.09 45.52
CA GLN A 598 -19.06 -34.31 45.82
C GLN A 598 -19.53 -33.58 44.56
N PRO A 599 -20.52 -34.12 43.83
CA PRO A 599 -21.08 -33.45 42.65
C PRO A 599 -21.79 -32.14 43.03
N SER A 600 -21.69 -31.12 42.17
CA SER A 600 -22.28 -29.80 42.40
C SER A 600 -23.77 -29.78 42.02
N PRO A 601 -24.71 -29.56 42.97
CA PRO A 601 -26.15 -29.54 42.68
C PRO A 601 -26.53 -28.48 41.65
N THR A 602 -25.87 -27.32 41.70
CA THR A 602 -26.13 -26.20 40.78
C THR A 602 -25.74 -26.53 39.35
N ILE A 603 -24.61 -27.22 39.15
CA ILE A 603 -24.12 -27.60 37.81
C ILE A 603 -25.00 -28.72 37.26
N VAL A 604 -25.34 -29.71 38.09
CA VAL A 604 -26.23 -30.81 37.70
C VAL A 604 -27.58 -30.27 37.26
N ASN A 605 -28.23 -29.42 38.07
CA ASN A 605 -29.56 -28.87 37.73
C ASN A 605 -29.52 -27.96 36.49
N SER A 606 -28.49 -27.12 36.34
CA SER A 606 -28.33 -26.26 35.15
C SER A 606 -28.17 -27.07 33.86
N CYS A 607 -27.40 -28.16 33.91
CA CYS A 607 -27.24 -29.03 32.76
C CYS A 607 -28.52 -29.83 32.46
N LEU A 608 -29.26 -30.29 33.48
CA LEU A 608 -30.55 -30.97 33.30
C LEU A 608 -31.59 -30.04 32.65
N GLU A 609 -31.67 -28.77 33.08
CA GLU A 609 -32.55 -27.77 32.45
C GLU A 609 -32.16 -27.50 31.00
N SER A 610 -30.86 -27.36 30.72
CA SER A 610 -30.35 -27.13 29.37
C SER A 610 -30.66 -28.33 28.44
N ILE A 611 -30.44 -29.55 28.91
CA ILE A 611 -30.80 -30.79 28.21
C ILE A 611 -32.31 -30.84 27.95
N SER A 612 -33.14 -30.53 28.96
CA SER A 612 -34.59 -30.50 28.82
C SER A 612 -35.06 -29.48 27.77
N ASN A 613 -34.41 -28.31 27.70
CA ASN A 613 -34.75 -27.27 26.73
C ASN A 613 -34.32 -27.63 25.30
N ILE A 614 -33.16 -28.26 25.12
CA ILE A 614 -32.65 -28.65 23.79
C ILE A 614 -33.56 -29.70 23.14
N ILE A 615 -34.10 -30.62 23.94
CA ILE A 615 -34.91 -31.77 23.49
C ILE A 615 -36.43 -31.48 23.53
N GLN A 616 -36.86 -30.25 23.87
CA GLN A 616 -38.29 -29.89 23.85
C GLN A 616 -38.95 -30.24 22.49
N GLY A 617 -39.94 -31.14 22.54
CA GLY A 617 -40.70 -31.62 21.38
C GLY A 617 -40.22 -32.94 20.74
N ALA A 618 -39.08 -33.50 21.17
CA ALA A 618 -38.53 -34.77 20.65
C ALA A 618 -38.41 -35.89 21.70
N ALA A 619 -38.50 -35.59 23.00
CA ALA A 619 -38.32 -36.56 24.08
C ALA A 619 -39.56 -37.44 24.33
N GLY A 620 -39.38 -38.76 24.44
CA GLY A 620 -40.36 -39.68 25.04
C GLY A 620 -40.37 -39.58 26.57
N SER A 621 -41.44 -40.06 27.24
CA SER A 621 -41.62 -39.92 28.70
C SER A 621 -40.42 -40.42 29.52
N ALA A 622 -39.70 -41.42 29.00
CA ALA A 622 -38.52 -42.01 29.64
C ALA A 622 -37.36 -41.02 29.90
N VAL A 623 -37.08 -40.08 28.98
CA VAL A 623 -35.99 -39.09 29.17
C VAL A 623 -36.36 -38.11 30.27
N PHE A 624 -37.62 -37.68 30.32
CA PHE A 624 -38.12 -36.76 31.34
C PHE A 624 -38.14 -37.42 32.72
N ASP A 625 -38.53 -38.69 32.80
CA ASP A 625 -38.54 -39.47 34.04
C ASP A 625 -37.12 -39.69 34.60
N ILE A 626 -36.10 -39.84 33.74
CA ILE A 626 -34.69 -39.91 34.17
C ILE A 626 -34.20 -38.54 34.66
N ILE A 627 -34.52 -37.45 33.96
CA ILE A 627 -34.16 -36.08 34.38
C ILE A 627 -34.75 -35.76 35.76
N GLN A 628 -36.01 -36.12 36.02
CA GLN A 628 -36.65 -35.93 37.32
C GLN A 628 -36.01 -36.77 38.42
N ARG A 629 -35.59 -38.01 38.11
CA ARG A 629 -34.87 -38.87 39.07
C ARG A 629 -33.50 -38.32 39.42
N ILE A 630 -32.73 -37.83 38.43
CA ILE A 630 -31.43 -37.19 38.69
C ILE A 630 -31.63 -35.91 39.50
N GLY A 631 -32.64 -35.10 39.18
CA GLY A 631 -32.98 -33.90 39.94
C GLY A 631 -33.37 -34.22 41.40
N GLY A 632 -34.06 -35.34 41.64
CA GLY A 632 -34.45 -35.78 42.99
C GLY A 632 -33.32 -36.41 43.82
N LEU A 633 -32.14 -36.65 43.23
CA LEU A 633 -30.96 -37.07 43.99
C LEU A 633 -30.28 -35.91 44.72
N PHE A 634 -30.64 -34.66 44.41
CA PHE A 634 -30.07 -33.43 44.97
C PHE A 634 -31.17 -32.56 45.59
#